data_AF-A0A0S8A121-F1
#
_entry.id   AF-A0A0S8A121-F1
#
_cell.length_a   1.000
_cell.length_b   1.000
_cell.length_c   1.000
_cell.angle_alpha   90.00
_cell.angle_beta   90.00
_cell.angle_gamma   90.00
#
_symmetry.space_group_name_H-M   'P 1'
#
loop_
_entity.id
_entity.type
_entity.pdbx_description
1 polymer ?
#
loop_
_entity_poly.entity_id
_entity_poly.type
_entity_poly.pdbx_seq_one_letter_code
_entity_poly.pdbx_strand_id
1 'polypeptide(L)'
;MLPGGPRSVLLAMLLVLFGGSLARAAEKDPAEEPEPEPYRALASRASPGTPEIDGRLDDAAWAMAQPITDFVQRDPDEGEPATEQTVAWVLYDDGAVYVGVRAYDSEPDKIVGQLTRRDQYSSSDWLTVSIDSYRDRRTAFSFSVNPAGTKRDRYLYDDTNSDVSWNAVWDAAASVDEEGWIAEFRIPYSQLRFSQAPEQIWGFNIQREIQRKNEIVQWKPIAKDASGWVSEFGDLAGIDGIEPPRRLEVLPYVVAQEAMTPAQADNPFETGSEFFGSFGGDVRFGLTNSLTLNATVNPDFGQVEADPSVVNLSAFETFFAERRPFFLEGANIFNYSLSGGHGAEGLFYSRRIGRRPQGEADARGGFVKYPMNTTIMAAAKVSGKSADGWTIGVLDAVTGEEKATVIDAEGIRHQDVVEPLTNYGIGRVQKDFNEGQSAIGGVFTSVNRRLPAELSYLRSHAYAGGIDARHRFWSGNWEIRGQVLASRVQGSPLAIAETQLSSARYFQRPDASHLRYDDSRTSLSGTSGSFGFAKIGGGHWRGSINSTWISPGFETNDLGFLRQADSWRNSIWVGYREFEPGKMFRRYNLNVNAWNFTTLGGERWATGGNINGSFTLLNYWGGFGGINHETSALNTRVLRGGPAMIYPSGTNWWAGLFSDDRKSVFFEVGTWQWFDRERSDAGGYYANAVWRPAANFRLSLGPEYNWTNDDWQYVTTVDALGSERYVMGVMEQKTVALTTRFEWTFTPDISVQLYAQPFISAGDYTGFSQVTDPKAAEYDDRFDRFGEDRLSYEASTDPESPGTYYVDVDADGSQDMAFDDPNFSVREFRSTLVFRWEYVSGSTLFFVWSMNRSAFNFSGKFDPVDDMVSLRTLPGSNIFSIKLNYYLNP
;
A
#
# COMPACT_ATOMS: atom_id res chain seq x y z
N MET A 1 19.44 43.20 -5.24
CA MET A 1 20.78 42.65 -5.50
C MET A 1 20.74 41.18 -5.15
N LEU A 2 20.94 40.29 -6.13
CA LEU A 2 20.86 38.84 -5.97
C LEU A 2 22.22 38.30 -5.49
N PRO A 3 22.31 37.58 -4.36
CA PRO A 3 23.43 36.68 -4.12
C PRO A 3 23.09 35.29 -4.68
N GLY A 4 24.02 34.74 -5.47
CA GLY A 4 23.90 33.44 -6.11
C GLY A 4 23.94 32.29 -5.10
N GLY A 5 22.90 31.46 -5.13
CA GLY A 5 22.84 30.14 -4.50
C GLY A 5 22.92 29.00 -5.54
N PRO A 6 22.94 27.72 -5.11
CA PRO A 6 23.53 26.58 -5.83
C PRO A 6 22.63 26.05 -6.95
N ARG A 7 22.36 26.86 -7.98
CA ARG A 7 21.76 26.39 -9.24
C ARG A 7 22.79 25.71 -10.14
N SER A 8 24.06 26.04 -9.98
CA SER A 8 25.17 25.55 -10.80
C SER A 8 25.60 24.11 -10.49
N VAL A 9 25.39 23.61 -9.26
CA VAL A 9 25.77 22.22 -8.90
C VAL A 9 24.78 21.22 -9.50
N LEU A 10 23.47 21.51 -9.45
CA LEU A 10 22.45 20.67 -10.10
C LEU A 10 22.61 20.66 -11.62
N LEU A 11 22.89 21.82 -12.24
CA LEU A 11 23.11 21.94 -13.68
C LEU A 11 24.42 21.28 -14.12
N ALA A 12 25.48 21.35 -13.30
CA ALA A 12 26.75 20.67 -13.56
C ALA A 12 26.66 19.15 -13.37
N MET A 13 25.90 18.65 -12.39
CA MET A 13 25.62 17.22 -12.26
C MET A 13 24.75 16.69 -13.40
N LEU A 14 23.77 17.47 -13.89
CA LEU A 14 22.99 17.16 -15.09
C LEU A 14 23.86 17.03 -16.35
N LEU A 15 24.87 17.91 -16.51
CA LEU A 15 25.79 17.87 -17.66
C LEU A 15 26.88 16.79 -17.55
N VAL A 16 27.25 16.35 -16.35
CA VAL A 16 28.26 15.29 -16.16
C VAL A 16 27.65 13.87 -16.14
N LEU A 17 26.40 13.70 -15.69
CA LEU A 17 25.71 12.40 -15.69
C LEU A 17 24.99 12.08 -17.02
N PHE A 18 24.54 13.09 -17.77
CA PHE A 18 23.99 12.90 -19.13
C PHE A 18 24.98 13.23 -20.26
N GLY A 19 26.14 13.82 -19.95
CA GLY A 19 27.19 14.15 -20.94
C GLY A 19 28.09 12.97 -21.31
N GLY A 20 27.97 11.84 -20.62
CA GLY A 20 28.85 10.67 -20.75
C GLY A 20 28.37 9.57 -21.69
N SER A 21 27.53 9.84 -22.69
CA SER A 21 27.22 8.90 -23.78
C SER A 21 26.47 9.54 -24.96
N LEU A 22 26.76 10.80 -25.27
CA LEU A 22 26.52 11.36 -26.62
C LEU A 22 27.71 11.06 -27.55
N ALA A 23 28.26 9.85 -27.45
CA ALA A 23 29.04 9.28 -28.54
C ALA A 23 28.04 8.71 -29.53
N ARG A 24 27.81 9.46 -30.61
CA ARG A 24 27.09 9.01 -31.80
C ARG A 24 27.87 7.84 -32.40
N ALA A 25 27.67 6.63 -31.86
CA ALA A 25 27.87 5.43 -32.65
C ALA A 25 26.87 5.55 -33.79
N ALA A 26 27.38 5.72 -35.01
CA ALA A 26 26.60 5.40 -36.18
C ALA A 26 26.35 3.90 -36.11
N GLU A 27 25.29 3.50 -35.39
CA GLU A 27 24.64 2.23 -35.62
C GLU A 27 24.27 2.24 -37.09
N LYS A 28 24.97 1.39 -37.84
CA LYS A 28 24.48 0.87 -39.12
C LYS A 28 23.02 0.51 -38.88
N ASP A 29 22.13 0.95 -39.76
CA ASP A 29 20.82 0.30 -39.92
C ASP A 29 21.07 -1.21 -39.85
N PRO A 30 20.53 -1.92 -38.85
CA PRO A 30 20.41 -3.36 -39.00
C PRO A 30 19.62 -3.52 -40.29
N ALA A 31 20.16 -4.28 -41.24
CA ALA A 31 19.35 -4.79 -42.32
C ALA A 31 18.06 -5.33 -41.68
N GLU A 32 16.90 -4.99 -42.24
CA GLU A 32 15.63 -5.61 -41.86
C GLU A 32 15.81 -7.13 -41.96
N GLU A 33 16.21 -7.74 -40.85
CA GLU A 33 16.03 -9.16 -40.65
C GLU A 33 14.52 -9.37 -40.75
N PRO A 34 14.07 -10.36 -41.54
CA PRO A 34 12.64 -10.64 -41.64
C PRO A 34 12.09 -10.77 -40.23
N GLU A 35 11.02 -10.04 -39.92
CA GLU A 35 10.36 -10.16 -38.62
C GLU A 35 10.18 -11.65 -38.32
N PRO A 36 10.72 -12.16 -37.20
CA PRO A 36 10.57 -13.57 -36.87
C PRO A 36 9.08 -13.89 -36.85
N GLU A 37 8.69 -15.07 -37.36
CA GLU A 37 7.29 -15.46 -37.35
C GLU A 37 6.71 -15.28 -35.93
N PRO A 38 5.51 -14.70 -35.80
CA PRO A 38 4.95 -14.41 -34.49
C PRO A 38 4.86 -15.70 -33.69
N TYR A 39 5.42 -15.71 -32.47
CA TYR A 39 5.25 -16.81 -31.51
C TYR A 39 3.76 -17.12 -31.38
N ARG A 40 3.34 -18.25 -31.96
CA ARG A 40 1.92 -18.61 -32.09
C ARG A 40 1.67 -20.02 -31.58
N ALA A 41 0.75 -20.13 -30.64
CA ALA A 41 0.20 -21.39 -30.15
C ALA A 41 -1.21 -21.60 -30.73
N LEU A 42 -1.61 -22.86 -30.90
CA LEU A 42 -2.97 -23.23 -31.34
C LEU A 42 -3.73 -23.93 -30.22
N ALA A 43 -4.90 -23.41 -29.90
CA ALA A 43 -5.91 -24.11 -29.11
C ALA A 43 -6.69 -25.07 -30.00
N SER A 44 -7.01 -26.25 -29.48
CA SER A 44 -7.85 -27.24 -30.18
C SER A 44 -9.17 -27.45 -29.45
N ARG A 45 -10.27 -27.67 -30.17
CA ARG A 45 -11.55 -27.94 -29.52
C ARG A 45 -11.52 -29.30 -28.81
N ALA A 46 -11.93 -29.33 -27.55
CA ALA A 46 -11.95 -30.54 -26.73
C ALA A 46 -12.91 -31.58 -27.35
N SER A 47 -12.39 -32.76 -27.71
CA SER A 47 -13.13 -33.84 -28.38
C SER A 47 -12.40 -35.18 -28.19
N PRO A 48 -13.10 -36.29 -27.88
CA PRO A 48 -14.55 -36.47 -27.86
C PRO A 48 -15.27 -36.00 -26.58
N GLY A 49 -14.57 -35.44 -25.60
CA GLY A 49 -15.15 -34.92 -24.37
C GLY A 49 -14.29 -33.84 -23.72
N THR A 50 -14.85 -33.15 -22.75
CA THR A 50 -14.13 -32.18 -21.90
C THR A 50 -13.18 -32.94 -20.96
N PRO A 51 -11.92 -32.51 -20.81
CA PRO A 51 -10.99 -33.16 -19.90
C PRO A 51 -11.41 -32.99 -18.43
N GLU A 52 -11.19 -34.02 -17.62
CA GLU A 52 -11.34 -33.96 -16.16
C GLU A 52 -10.11 -33.26 -15.57
N ILE A 53 -10.30 -32.39 -14.57
CA ILE A 53 -9.19 -31.65 -13.95
C ILE A 53 -8.73 -32.43 -12.73
N ASP A 54 -7.90 -33.45 -12.95
CA ASP A 54 -7.41 -34.35 -11.89
C ASP A 54 -5.86 -34.43 -11.83
N GLY A 55 -5.19 -33.77 -12.76
CA GLY A 55 -3.73 -33.64 -12.84
C GLY A 55 -3.05 -34.82 -13.53
N ARG A 56 -3.71 -35.55 -14.44
CA ARG A 56 -3.14 -36.76 -15.08
C ARG A 56 -2.90 -36.72 -16.59
N LEU A 57 -3.50 -35.78 -17.33
CA LEU A 57 -3.37 -35.66 -18.79
C LEU A 57 -3.68 -36.95 -19.59
N ASP A 58 -4.47 -37.88 -19.05
CA ASP A 58 -4.77 -39.17 -19.68
C ASP A 58 -6.08 -39.17 -20.50
N ASP A 59 -6.83 -38.07 -20.48
CA ASP A 59 -8.00 -37.86 -21.33
C ASP A 59 -7.67 -37.85 -22.82
N ALA A 60 -8.54 -38.50 -23.62
CA ALA A 60 -8.39 -38.60 -25.07
C ALA A 60 -8.36 -37.23 -25.80
N ALA A 61 -8.93 -36.18 -25.19
CA ALA A 61 -8.93 -34.84 -25.77
C ALA A 61 -7.53 -34.22 -25.85
N TRP A 62 -6.64 -34.52 -24.91
CA TRP A 62 -5.27 -33.98 -24.91
C TRP A 62 -4.45 -34.45 -26.11
N ALA A 63 -4.71 -35.67 -26.60
CA ALA A 63 -4.04 -36.22 -27.79
C ALA A 63 -4.35 -35.45 -29.08
N MET A 64 -5.42 -34.65 -29.11
CA MET A 64 -5.82 -33.83 -30.26
C MET A 64 -5.18 -32.44 -30.26
N ALA A 65 -4.63 -31.99 -29.13
CA ALA A 65 -4.02 -30.68 -29.01
C ALA A 65 -2.61 -30.66 -29.60
N GLN A 66 -2.26 -29.55 -30.27
CA GLN A 66 -0.89 -29.33 -30.69
C GLN A 66 0.00 -29.07 -29.47
N PRO A 67 1.15 -29.77 -29.32
CA PRO A 67 2.07 -29.51 -28.23
C PRO A 67 2.75 -28.16 -28.42
N ILE A 68 2.85 -27.41 -27.33
CA ILE A 68 3.67 -26.21 -27.17
C ILE A 68 4.97 -26.66 -26.53
N THR A 69 6.06 -26.51 -27.29
CA THR A 69 7.42 -26.89 -26.92
C THR A 69 8.34 -25.66 -26.90
N ASP A 70 9.66 -25.89 -26.83
CA ASP A 70 10.68 -24.86 -27.02
C ASP A 70 10.67 -23.74 -25.97
N PHE A 71 10.37 -24.12 -24.72
CA PHE A 71 10.56 -23.25 -23.57
C PHE A 71 12.05 -22.93 -23.41
N VAL A 72 12.36 -21.65 -23.26
CA VAL A 72 13.72 -21.14 -23.07
C VAL A 72 13.84 -20.43 -21.74
N GLN A 73 15.06 -20.37 -21.23
CA GLN A 73 15.36 -19.69 -19.99
C GLN A 73 15.20 -18.17 -20.16
N ARG A 74 14.51 -17.57 -19.19
CA ARG A 74 14.62 -16.16 -18.87
C ARG A 74 15.66 -15.96 -17.79
N ASP A 75 15.63 -16.77 -16.74
CA ASP A 75 16.62 -16.78 -15.66
C ASP A 75 17.14 -18.21 -15.48
N PRO A 76 18.41 -18.43 -15.08
CA PRO A 76 19.50 -17.45 -14.99
C PRO A 76 19.99 -16.91 -16.34
N ASP A 77 20.09 -17.78 -17.34
CA ASP A 77 20.85 -17.54 -18.58
C ASP A 77 19.86 -17.27 -19.71
N GLU A 78 19.62 -15.99 -20.01
CA GLU A 78 18.58 -15.57 -20.96
C GLU A 78 18.80 -16.16 -22.37
N GLY A 79 17.77 -16.78 -22.93
CA GLY A 79 17.77 -17.35 -24.28
C GLY A 79 18.33 -18.78 -24.38
N GLU A 80 18.96 -19.30 -23.33
CA GLU A 80 19.45 -20.69 -23.32
C GLU A 80 18.29 -21.71 -23.23
N PRO A 81 18.49 -22.96 -23.69
CA PRO A 81 17.49 -24.01 -23.53
C PRO A 81 17.11 -24.25 -22.06
N ALA A 82 15.83 -24.52 -21.78
CA ALA A 82 15.38 -24.95 -20.46
C ALA A 82 16.18 -26.16 -19.96
N THR A 83 16.62 -26.15 -18.70
CA THR A 83 17.36 -27.29 -18.13
C THR A 83 16.46 -28.45 -17.74
N GLU A 84 15.16 -28.22 -17.66
CA GLU A 84 14.12 -29.23 -17.46
C GLU A 84 13.03 -29.04 -18.52
N GLN A 85 12.73 -30.10 -19.28
CA GLN A 85 11.78 -30.00 -20.39
C GLN A 85 10.38 -29.65 -19.88
N THR A 86 9.69 -28.78 -20.62
CA THR A 86 8.29 -28.42 -20.36
C THR A 86 7.52 -28.54 -21.66
N VAL A 87 6.37 -29.20 -21.61
CA VAL A 87 5.44 -29.34 -22.75
C VAL A 87 4.06 -28.93 -22.27
N ALA A 88 3.37 -28.13 -23.07
CA ALA A 88 2.02 -27.70 -22.76
C ALA A 88 1.05 -27.96 -23.91
N TRP A 89 -0.24 -27.98 -23.61
CA TRP A 89 -1.32 -28.14 -24.56
C TRP A 89 -2.45 -27.19 -24.19
N VAL A 90 -3.15 -26.67 -25.21
CA VAL A 90 -4.31 -25.80 -25.00
C VAL A 90 -5.52 -26.40 -25.69
N LEU A 91 -6.57 -26.65 -24.90
CA LEU A 91 -7.88 -27.05 -25.38
C LEU A 91 -8.92 -25.98 -25.06
N TYR A 92 -10.06 -26.02 -25.74
CA TYR A 92 -11.21 -25.20 -25.39
C TYR A 92 -12.53 -25.91 -25.68
N ASP A 93 -13.59 -25.52 -24.98
CA ASP A 93 -14.97 -25.86 -25.31
C ASP A 93 -15.84 -24.59 -25.23
N ASP A 94 -17.16 -24.73 -25.15
CA ASP A 94 -18.07 -23.58 -25.12
C ASP A 94 -18.07 -22.85 -23.76
N GLY A 95 -17.47 -23.43 -22.72
CA GLY A 95 -17.48 -22.90 -21.35
C GLY A 95 -16.13 -22.46 -20.80
N ALA A 96 -15.01 -23.01 -21.28
CA ALA A 96 -13.68 -22.74 -20.74
C ALA A 96 -12.53 -22.96 -21.73
N VAL A 97 -11.38 -22.39 -21.38
CA VAL A 97 -10.07 -22.82 -21.89
C VAL A 97 -9.44 -23.76 -20.88
N TYR A 98 -8.81 -24.81 -21.40
CA TYR A 98 -8.08 -25.80 -20.63
C TYR A 98 -6.61 -25.74 -21.02
N VAL A 99 -5.72 -25.72 -20.02
CA VAL A 99 -4.29 -25.78 -20.26
C VAL A 99 -3.74 -26.97 -19.50
N GLY A 100 -3.11 -27.89 -20.22
CA GLY A 100 -2.41 -29.03 -19.66
C GLY A 100 -0.92 -28.79 -19.76
N VAL A 101 -0.16 -29.05 -18.70
CA VAL A 101 1.29 -28.87 -18.71
C VAL A 101 1.98 -30.08 -18.08
N ARG A 102 2.91 -30.67 -18.82
CA ARG A 102 3.87 -31.66 -18.35
C ARG A 102 5.20 -30.97 -18.08
N ALA A 103 5.57 -30.89 -16.81
CA ALA A 103 6.81 -30.30 -16.34
C ALA A 103 7.76 -31.43 -15.94
N TYR A 104 8.56 -31.92 -16.88
CA TYR A 104 9.56 -32.95 -16.61
C TYR A 104 10.58 -32.43 -15.60
N ASP A 105 11.10 -33.30 -14.74
CA ASP A 105 12.20 -32.97 -13.83
C ASP A 105 13.12 -34.19 -13.71
N SER A 106 14.40 -34.00 -13.96
CA SER A 106 15.42 -35.06 -13.81
C SER A 106 15.59 -35.56 -12.37
N GLU A 107 15.09 -34.82 -11.38
CA GLU A 107 15.12 -35.15 -9.95
C GLU A 107 13.72 -34.94 -9.29
N PRO A 108 12.69 -35.73 -9.63
CA PRO A 108 11.31 -35.49 -9.17
C PRO A 108 11.14 -35.42 -7.66
N ASP A 109 11.91 -36.21 -6.90
CA ASP A 109 11.93 -36.19 -5.43
C ASP A 109 12.37 -34.84 -4.82
N LYS A 110 12.97 -33.96 -5.64
CA LYS A 110 13.43 -32.62 -5.23
C LYS A 110 12.50 -31.49 -5.67
N ILE A 111 11.38 -31.80 -6.31
CA ILE A 111 10.36 -30.81 -6.69
C ILE A 111 9.81 -30.15 -5.42
N VAL A 112 9.78 -28.82 -5.39
CA VAL A 112 9.35 -28.05 -4.22
C VAL A 112 7.91 -27.59 -4.40
N GLY A 113 6.97 -28.20 -3.69
CA GLY A 113 5.56 -27.75 -3.64
C GLY A 113 5.15 -27.39 -2.22
N GLN A 114 5.24 -26.13 -1.82
CA GLN A 114 4.71 -25.70 -0.51
C GLN A 114 3.19 -25.58 -0.57
N LEU A 115 2.51 -26.30 0.30
CA LEU A 115 1.07 -26.21 0.46
C LEU A 115 0.75 -24.96 1.28
N THR A 116 0.25 -23.92 0.62
CA THR A 116 -0.17 -22.67 1.28
C THR A 116 -1.64 -22.39 0.97
N ARG A 117 -2.21 -21.39 1.65
CA ARG A 117 -3.53 -20.90 1.27
C ARG A 117 -3.45 -20.33 -0.15
N ARG A 118 -4.55 -20.42 -0.90
CA ARG A 118 -4.74 -19.67 -2.14
C ARG A 118 -4.26 -18.21 -2.03
N ASP A 119 -3.62 -17.74 -3.10
CA ASP A 119 -3.05 -16.40 -3.32
C ASP A 119 -1.87 -16.03 -2.40
N GLN A 120 -1.47 -16.94 -1.51
CA GLN A 120 -0.29 -16.75 -0.69
C GLN A 120 0.98 -17.03 -1.49
N TYR A 121 1.99 -16.17 -1.32
CA TYR A 121 3.30 -16.42 -1.87
C TYR A 121 3.99 -17.60 -1.15
N SER A 122 4.60 -18.50 -1.92
CA SER A 122 5.44 -19.59 -1.42
C SER A 122 6.68 -19.75 -2.29
N SER A 123 7.80 -20.14 -1.67
CA SER A 123 9.02 -20.50 -2.40
C SER A 123 8.83 -21.93 -2.89
N SER A 124 8.36 -22.08 -4.12
CA SER A 124 7.95 -23.36 -4.72
C SER A 124 8.17 -23.32 -6.22
N ASP A 125 8.16 -24.50 -6.84
CA ASP A 125 7.97 -24.61 -8.27
C ASP A 125 6.58 -24.06 -8.62
N TRP A 126 6.48 -23.34 -9.72
CA TRP A 126 5.23 -22.72 -10.16
C TRP A 126 5.06 -22.89 -11.66
N LEU A 127 3.84 -23.18 -12.09
CA LEU A 127 3.41 -23.02 -13.47
C LEU A 127 2.43 -21.87 -13.54
N THR A 128 2.66 -20.94 -14.46
CA THR A 128 1.82 -19.76 -14.67
C THR A 128 1.38 -19.68 -16.12
N VAL A 129 0.06 -19.60 -16.32
CA VAL A 129 -0.59 -19.33 -17.61
C VAL A 129 -1.06 -17.89 -17.61
N SER A 130 -0.67 -17.09 -18.60
CA SER A 130 -1.11 -15.70 -18.75
C SER A 130 -1.86 -15.49 -20.05
N ILE A 131 -3.04 -14.88 -19.99
CA ILE A 131 -3.96 -14.68 -21.12
C ILE A 131 -4.37 -13.21 -21.20
N ASP A 132 -3.96 -12.52 -22.27
CA ASP A 132 -4.50 -11.25 -22.71
C ASP A 132 -5.69 -11.52 -23.66
N SER A 133 -6.87 -11.73 -23.08
CA SER A 133 -8.08 -12.06 -23.83
C SER A 133 -8.67 -10.88 -24.62
N TYR A 134 -8.16 -9.66 -24.39
CA TYR A 134 -8.51 -8.48 -25.17
C TYR A 134 -7.58 -8.28 -26.38
N ARG A 135 -6.40 -8.92 -26.35
CA ARG A 135 -5.27 -8.67 -27.24
C ARG A 135 -4.88 -7.19 -27.27
N ASP A 136 -5.01 -6.52 -26.13
CA ASP A 136 -4.74 -5.09 -26.01
C ASP A 136 -3.28 -4.78 -25.66
N ARG A 137 -2.45 -5.82 -25.43
CA ARG A 137 -1.02 -5.74 -25.10
C ARG A 137 -0.74 -4.97 -23.80
N ARG A 138 -1.75 -4.76 -22.97
CA ARG A 138 -1.63 -4.00 -21.71
C ARG A 138 -2.26 -4.70 -20.52
N THR A 139 -3.24 -5.55 -20.75
CA THR A 139 -4.00 -6.23 -19.70
C THR A 139 -3.97 -7.74 -19.92
N ALA A 140 -3.88 -8.50 -18.84
CA ALA A 140 -3.93 -9.96 -18.92
C ALA A 140 -4.40 -10.57 -17.60
N PHE A 141 -4.85 -11.81 -17.66
CA PHE A 141 -5.21 -12.62 -16.51
C PHE A 141 -4.16 -13.72 -16.36
N SER A 142 -3.51 -13.80 -15.19
CA SER A 142 -2.55 -14.86 -14.92
C SER A 142 -3.09 -15.81 -13.86
N PHE A 143 -2.94 -17.11 -14.12
CA PHE A 143 -3.33 -18.21 -13.25
C PHE A 143 -2.11 -19.06 -12.98
N SER A 144 -1.81 -19.31 -11.71
CA SER A 144 -0.64 -20.08 -11.30
C SER A 144 -1.02 -21.25 -10.39
N VAL A 145 -0.37 -22.39 -10.57
CA VAL A 145 -0.47 -23.56 -9.69
C VAL A 145 0.91 -24.10 -9.36
N ASN A 146 1.08 -24.64 -8.16
CA ASN A 146 2.30 -25.32 -7.74
C ASN A 146 2.07 -26.85 -7.67
N PRO A 147 3.13 -27.67 -7.48
CA PRO A 147 3.00 -29.12 -7.41
C PRO A 147 2.09 -29.65 -6.29
N ALA A 148 1.81 -28.82 -5.27
CA ALA A 148 0.90 -29.15 -4.18
C ALA A 148 -0.57 -28.73 -4.46
N GLY A 149 -0.88 -28.26 -5.66
CA GLY A 149 -2.21 -27.80 -6.04
C GLY A 149 -2.60 -26.43 -5.47
N THR A 150 -1.66 -25.69 -4.89
CA THR A 150 -1.93 -24.32 -4.41
C THR A 150 -2.14 -23.39 -5.61
N LYS A 151 -3.24 -22.63 -5.60
CA LYS A 151 -3.62 -21.70 -6.65
C LYS A 151 -3.21 -20.26 -6.33
N ARG A 152 -2.84 -19.49 -7.35
CA ARG A 152 -2.71 -18.02 -7.30
C ARG A 152 -3.27 -17.41 -8.56
N ASP A 153 -3.83 -16.21 -8.46
CA ASP A 153 -4.22 -15.42 -9.61
C ASP A 153 -3.91 -13.94 -9.45
N ARG A 154 -3.84 -13.25 -10.60
CA ARG A 154 -3.56 -11.82 -10.68
C ARG A 154 -4.09 -11.24 -11.98
N TYR A 155 -4.54 -10.00 -11.90
CA TYR A 155 -4.87 -9.19 -13.07
C TYR A 155 -3.70 -8.28 -13.42
N LEU A 156 -3.15 -8.39 -14.62
CA LEU A 156 -2.09 -7.53 -15.14
C LEU A 156 -2.72 -6.31 -15.83
N TYR A 157 -2.13 -5.14 -15.64
CA TYR A 157 -2.60 -3.90 -16.25
C TYR A 157 -1.47 -2.91 -16.47
N ASP A 158 -1.72 -1.92 -17.34
CA ASP A 158 -0.73 -0.95 -17.77
C ASP A 158 0.60 -1.58 -18.21
N ASP A 159 0.50 -2.78 -18.83
CA ASP A 159 1.59 -3.57 -19.41
C ASP A 159 2.55 -4.19 -18.38
N THR A 160 2.89 -3.53 -17.27
CA THR A 160 3.88 -4.02 -16.29
C THR A 160 3.39 -4.13 -14.85
N ASN A 161 2.20 -3.62 -14.54
CA ASN A 161 1.64 -3.67 -13.19
C ASN A 161 0.75 -4.90 -13.00
N SER A 162 0.52 -5.27 -11.73
CA SER A 162 -0.33 -6.40 -11.37
C SER A 162 -1.18 -6.09 -10.14
N ASP A 163 -2.43 -6.52 -10.17
CA ASP A 163 -3.37 -6.56 -9.05
C ASP A 163 -3.51 -8.01 -8.58
N VAL A 164 -2.90 -8.30 -7.43
CA VAL A 164 -2.96 -9.62 -6.76
C VAL A 164 -4.20 -9.80 -5.90
N SER A 165 -5.06 -8.78 -5.81
CA SER A 165 -6.33 -8.84 -5.07
C SER A 165 -7.50 -9.32 -5.92
N TRP A 166 -7.32 -9.35 -7.26
CA TRP A 166 -8.26 -9.99 -8.15
C TRP A 166 -8.34 -11.48 -7.83
N ASN A 167 -9.56 -11.97 -7.57
CA ASN A 167 -9.80 -13.33 -7.12
C ASN A 167 -10.82 -14.01 -8.06
N ALA A 168 -10.32 -14.83 -8.97
CA ALA A 168 -11.10 -15.52 -9.98
C ALA A 168 -11.76 -16.81 -9.42
N VAL A 169 -12.83 -17.32 -10.04
CA VAL A 169 -13.35 -18.66 -9.71
C VAL A 169 -12.95 -19.63 -10.81
N TRP A 170 -11.90 -20.42 -10.57
CA TRP A 170 -11.27 -21.34 -11.53
C TRP A 170 -10.76 -22.63 -10.85
N ASP A 171 -10.59 -23.69 -11.65
CA ASP A 171 -10.22 -25.03 -11.17
C ASP A 171 -8.82 -25.41 -11.65
N ALA A 172 -8.07 -26.11 -10.80
CA ALA A 172 -6.75 -26.62 -11.12
C ALA A 172 -6.48 -27.91 -10.37
N ALA A 173 -5.72 -28.81 -10.96
CA ALA A 173 -5.18 -29.99 -10.30
C ALA A 173 -3.71 -30.16 -10.67
N ALA A 174 -2.94 -30.70 -9.74
CA ALA A 174 -1.53 -31.01 -9.95
C ALA A 174 -1.18 -32.36 -9.34
N SER A 175 -0.31 -33.10 -9.99
CA SER A 175 0.21 -34.37 -9.49
C SER A 175 1.71 -34.49 -9.78
N VAL A 176 2.43 -35.18 -8.90
CA VAL A 176 3.86 -35.46 -9.07
C VAL A 176 4.01 -36.95 -9.36
N ASP A 177 4.86 -37.30 -10.32
CA ASP A 177 5.15 -38.69 -10.69
C ASP A 177 6.65 -38.90 -10.95
N GLU A 178 7.01 -40.07 -11.49
CA GLU A 178 8.40 -40.49 -11.68
C GLU A 178 9.16 -39.70 -12.76
N GLU A 179 8.50 -38.90 -13.60
CA GLU A 179 9.19 -38.10 -14.63
C GLU A 179 9.16 -36.60 -14.34
N GLY A 180 8.41 -36.16 -13.33
CA GLY A 180 8.27 -34.76 -12.95
C GLY A 180 6.91 -34.47 -12.33
N TRP A 181 6.20 -33.47 -12.86
CA TRP A 181 4.84 -33.17 -12.40
C TRP A 181 3.95 -32.64 -13.52
N ILE A 182 2.65 -32.77 -13.30
CA ILE A 182 1.58 -32.36 -14.21
C ILE A 182 0.76 -31.29 -13.53
N ALA A 183 0.29 -30.33 -14.33
CA ALA A 183 -0.74 -29.39 -13.95
C ALA A 183 -1.82 -29.30 -15.02
N GLU A 184 -3.08 -29.32 -14.60
CA GLU A 184 -4.24 -29.07 -15.44
C GLU A 184 -4.98 -27.84 -14.91
N PHE A 185 -5.31 -26.93 -15.82
CA PHE A 185 -6.03 -25.69 -15.55
C PHE A 185 -7.35 -25.73 -16.30
N ARG A 186 -8.44 -25.38 -15.62
CA ARG A 186 -9.71 -25.01 -16.25
C ARG A 186 -10.01 -23.56 -15.93
N ILE A 187 -10.00 -22.73 -16.96
CA ILE A 187 -10.20 -21.29 -16.88
C ILE A 187 -11.55 -20.96 -17.54
N PRO A 188 -12.62 -20.76 -16.75
CA PRO A 188 -13.94 -20.48 -17.29
C PRO A 188 -13.98 -19.13 -18.02
N TYR A 189 -14.76 -19.04 -19.09
CA TYR A 189 -14.99 -17.79 -19.80
C TYR A 189 -15.67 -16.71 -18.94
N SER A 190 -16.27 -17.07 -17.80
CA SER A 190 -16.79 -16.08 -16.84
C SER A 190 -15.68 -15.28 -16.14
N GLN A 191 -14.46 -15.84 -16.08
CA GLN A 191 -13.29 -15.19 -15.48
C GLN A 191 -12.46 -14.41 -16.52
N LEU A 192 -12.64 -14.70 -17.80
CA LEU A 192 -12.03 -13.99 -18.91
C LEU A 192 -13.00 -12.96 -19.49
N ARG A 193 -12.45 -11.88 -20.05
CA ARG A 193 -13.26 -10.84 -20.69
C ARG A 193 -12.81 -10.68 -22.13
N PHE A 194 -13.71 -10.94 -23.08
CA PHE A 194 -13.41 -10.90 -24.51
C PHE A 194 -14.63 -10.44 -25.31
N SER A 195 -14.39 -9.84 -26.48
CA SER A 195 -15.44 -9.43 -27.40
C SER A 195 -15.95 -10.62 -28.22
N GLN A 196 -17.20 -10.55 -28.68
CA GLN A 196 -17.71 -11.54 -29.60
C GLN A 196 -17.00 -11.37 -30.96
N ALA A 197 -16.35 -12.43 -31.43
CA ALA A 197 -15.72 -12.50 -32.75
C ALA A 197 -15.79 -13.95 -33.25
N PRO A 198 -15.85 -14.18 -34.58
CA PRO A 198 -15.91 -15.53 -35.15
C PRO A 198 -14.72 -16.41 -34.76
N GLU A 199 -13.51 -15.83 -34.80
CA GLU A 199 -12.26 -16.41 -34.31
C GLU A 199 -11.71 -15.49 -33.22
N GLN A 200 -11.22 -16.07 -32.13
CA GLN A 200 -10.54 -15.36 -31.05
C GLN A 200 -9.03 -15.52 -31.20
N ILE A 201 -8.31 -14.40 -31.13
CA ILE A 201 -6.85 -14.37 -31.00
C ILE A 201 -6.53 -13.62 -29.71
N TRP A 202 -5.82 -14.28 -28.80
CA TRP A 202 -5.47 -13.73 -27.49
C TRP A 202 -3.95 -13.64 -27.32
N GLY A 203 -3.47 -12.67 -26.54
CA GLY A 203 -2.08 -12.69 -26.11
C GLY A 203 -1.88 -13.83 -25.09
N PHE A 204 -0.77 -14.56 -25.20
CA PHE A 204 -0.53 -15.77 -24.41
C PHE A 204 0.93 -15.95 -24.03
N ASN A 205 1.16 -16.40 -22.80
CA ASN A 205 2.46 -16.93 -22.38
C ASN A 205 2.31 -17.98 -21.28
N ILE A 206 3.24 -18.94 -21.24
CA ILE A 206 3.37 -19.92 -20.17
C ILE A 206 4.76 -19.74 -19.56
N GLN A 207 4.81 -19.72 -18.23
CA GLN A 207 6.04 -19.64 -17.46
C GLN A 207 6.12 -20.79 -16.46
N ARG A 208 7.28 -21.43 -16.35
CA ARG A 208 7.62 -22.36 -15.26
C ARG A 208 8.74 -21.77 -14.42
N GLU A 209 8.56 -21.79 -13.11
CA GLU A 209 9.61 -21.49 -12.12
C GLU A 209 10.07 -22.82 -11.52
N ILE A 210 11.38 -23.09 -11.57
CA ILE A 210 12.00 -24.27 -10.98
C ILE A 210 12.80 -23.80 -9.77
N GLN A 211 12.22 -23.96 -8.58
CA GLN A 211 12.66 -23.25 -7.40
C GLN A 211 14.09 -23.65 -7.02
N ARG A 212 14.39 -24.96 -6.99
CA ARG A 212 15.70 -25.48 -6.57
C ARG A 212 16.86 -24.97 -7.45
N LYS A 213 16.58 -24.68 -8.72
CA LYS A 213 17.52 -24.16 -9.72
C LYS A 213 17.51 -22.62 -9.82
N ASN A 214 16.47 -21.98 -9.27
CA ASN A 214 16.16 -20.56 -9.49
C ASN A 214 16.21 -20.22 -10.98
N GLU A 215 15.49 -21.06 -11.73
CA GLU A 215 15.36 -20.99 -13.17
C GLU A 215 13.93 -20.63 -13.50
N ILE A 216 13.76 -19.66 -14.39
CA ILE A 216 12.47 -19.27 -14.94
C ILE A 216 12.54 -19.55 -16.42
N VAL A 217 11.66 -20.42 -16.92
CA VAL A 217 11.54 -20.71 -18.34
C VAL A 217 10.20 -20.21 -18.86
N GLN A 218 10.19 -19.73 -20.10
CA GLN A 218 9.03 -19.15 -20.76
C GLN A 218 8.87 -19.70 -22.16
N TRP A 219 7.63 -19.84 -22.61
CA TRP A 219 7.36 -20.21 -24.00
C TRP A 219 7.76 -19.08 -24.95
N LYS A 220 7.22 -17.87 -24.74
CA LYS A 220 7.75 -16.67 -25.39
C LYS A 220 8.70 -15.96 -24.41
N PRO A 221 10.02 -15.94 -24.69
CA PRO A 221 10.98 -15.27 -23.83
C PRO A 221 10.72 -13.76 -23.78
N ILE A 222 10.67 -13.21 -22.57
CA ILE A 222 10.63 -11.77 -22.34
C ILE A 222 11.98 -11.34 -21.79
N ALA A 223 12.71 -10.55 -22.59
CA ALA A 223 14.04 -10.05 -22.24
C ALA A 223 14.04 -9.32 -20.89
N LYS A 224 15.09 -9.49 -20.09
CA LYS A 224 15.21 -8.87 -18.76
C LYS A 224 15.24 -7.34 -18.81
N ASP A 225 15.66 -6.77 -19.94
CA ASP A 225 15.73 -5.33 -20.15
C ASP A 225 14.52 -4.73 -20.88
N ALA A 226 13.50 -5.55 -21.19
CA ALA A 226 12.28 -5.13 -21.85
C ALA A 226 11.56 -4.00 -21.10
N SER A 227 10.86 -3.14 -21.86
CA SER A 227 10.07 -2.02 -21.30
C SER A 227 8.65 -2.42 -20.89
N GLY A 228 8.18 -3.56 -21.38
CA GLY A 228 6.83 -4.10 -21.17
C GLY A 228 6.85 -5.56 -20.73
N TRP A 229 5.67 -6.09 -20.40
CA TRP A 229 5.47 -7.49 -20.05
C TRP A 229 4.32 -8.09 -20.84
N VAL A 230 3.11 -7.54 -20.71
CA VAL A 230 1.94 -8.01 -21.47
C VAL A 230 2.13 -7.74 -22.97
N SER A 231 2.78 -6.63 -23.34
CA SER A 231 3.05 -6.30 -24.74
C SER A 231 3.91 -7.32 -25.46
N GLU A 232 4.69 -8.08 -24.68
CA GLU A 232 5.63 -9.07 -25.13
C GLU A 232 5.02 -10.47 -25.21
N PHE A 233 3.72 -10.68 -25.02
CA PHE A 233 3.10 -12.01 -25.14
C PHE A 233 3.03 -12.51 -26.60
N GLY A 234 2.98 -13.83 -26.78
CA GLY A 234 2.75 -14.47 -28.08
C GLY A 234 1.25 -14.49 -28.41
N ASP A 235 0.86 -15.05 -29.54
CA ASP A 235 -0.55 -15.20 -29.91
C ASP A 235 -1.04 -16.64 -29.63
N LEU A 236 -2.22 -16.77 -29.04
CA LEU A 236 -3.01 -18.01 -28.98
C LEU A 236 -4.18 -17.88 -29.96
N ALA A 237 -4.26 -18.79 -30.94
CA ALA A 237 -5.31 -18.81 -31.96
C ALA A 237 -6.04 -20.17 -32.03
N GLY A 238 -7.00 -20.31 -32.94
CA GLY A 238 -7.76 -21.57 -33.14
C GLY A 238 -8.99 -21.72 -32.23
N ILE A 239 -9.35 -20.67 -31.49
CA ILE A 239 -10.54 -20.63 -30.63
C ILE A 239 -11.70 -20.06 -31.45
N ASP A 240 -12.63 -20.93 -31.83
CA ASP A 240 -13.74 -20.59 -32.74
C ASP A 240 -15.12 -20.91 -32.13
N GLY A 241 -16.09 -20.05 -32.45
CA GLY A 241 -17.50 -20.30 -32.14
C GLY A 241 -17.87 -20.23 -30.66
N ILE A 242 -17.12 -19.48 -29.86
CA ILE A 242 -17.43 -19.25 -28.43
C ILE A 242 -18.20 -17.95 -28.23
N GLU A 243 -19.06 -17.92 -27.21
CA GLU A 243 -19.83 -16.74 -26.84
C GLU A 243 -19.38 -16.19 -25.48
N PRO A 244 -19.18 -14.87 -25.33
CA PRO A 244 -18.93 -14.26 -24.04
C PRO A 244 -20.10 -14.54 -23.07
N PRO A 245 -19.87 -15.17 -21.91
CA PRO A 245 -20.96 -15.53 -21.00
C PRO A 245 -21.56 -14.28 -20.35
N ARG A 246 -22.86 -14.35 -20.03
CA ARG A 246 -23.47 -13.39 -19.09
C ARG A 246 -22.90 -13.66 -17.71
N ARG A 247 -22.27 -12.67 -17.10
CA ARG A 247 -21.64 -12.79 -15.79
C ARG A 247 -22.58 -12.23 -14.73
N LEU A 248 -23.16 -13.08 -13.90
CA LEU A 248 -23.85 -12.69 -12.68
C LEU A 248 -23.29 -13.53 -11.54
N GLU A 249 -22.61 -12.90 -10.61
CA GLU A 249 -22.13 -13.54 -9.39
C GLU A 249 -22.80 -12.86 -8.21
N VAL A 250 -23.30 -13.64 -7.26
CA VAL A 250 -23.94 -13.13 -6.05
C VAL A 250 -23.33 -13.85 -4.86
N LEU A 251 -22.86 -13.07 -3.89
CA LEU A 251 -22.17 -13.55 -2.70
C LEU A 251 -22.85 -13.00 -1.45
N PRO A 252 -24.00 -13.56 -1.02
CA PRO A 252 -24.57 -13.27 0.28
C PRO A 252 -23.63 -13.75 1.38
N TYR A 253 -23.63 -13.02 2.49
CA TYR A 253 -22.88 -13.42 3.67
C TYR A 253 -23.63 -13.09 4.96
N VAL A 254 -23.32 -13.84 6.01
CA VAL A 254 -23.78 -13.57 7.37
C VAL A 254 -22.58 -13.59 8.32
N VAL A 255 -22.59 -12.67 9.28
CA VAL A 255 -21.58 -12.56 10.36
C VAL A 255 -22.31 -12.61 11.69
N ALA A 256 -21.79 -13.40 12.62
CA ALA A 256 -22.14 -13.35 14.02
C ALA A 256 -20.87 -13.10 14.82
N GLN A 257 -20.90 -12.12 15.72
CA GLN A 257 -19.76 -11.70 16.51
C GLN A 257 -20.16 -11.51 17.98
N GLU A 258 -19.27 -11.94 18.87
CA GLU A 258 -19.34 -11.62 20.30
C GLU A 258 -18.05 -10.89 20.70
N ALA A 259 -18.19 -9.66 21.17
CA ALA A 259 -17.10 -8.87 21.74
C ALA A 259 -17.19 -8.93 23.26
N MET A 260 -16.18 -9.50 23.91
CA MET A 260 -16.03 -9.54 25.35
C MET A 260 -15.00 -8.50 25.77
N THR A 261 -15.44 -7.43 26.42
CA THR A 261 -14.59 -6.35 26.93
C THR A 261 -14.53 -6.38 28.46
N PRO A 262 -13.53 -5.77 29.11
CA PRO A 262 -13.56 -5.58 30.55
C PRO A 262 -14.77 -4.70 30.92
N ALA A 263 -15.65 -5.20 31.79
CA ALA A 263 -16.78 -4.41 32.26
C ALA A 263 -16.30 -3.22 33.10
N GLN A 264 -16.93 -2.06 32.92
CA GLN A 264 -16.67 -0.89 33.75
C GLN A 264 -17.81 -0.71 34.77
N ALA A 265 -17.44 -0.53 36.04
CA ALA A 265 -18.42 -0.24 37.09
C ALA A 265 -19.20 1.02 36.73
N ASP A 266 -20.50 1.00 37.00
CA ASP A 266 -21.46 2.10 36.75
C ASP A 266 -21.66 2.51 35.28
N ASN A 267 -20.89 1.97 34.32
CA ASN A 267 -21.07 2.22 32.89
C ASN A 267 -22.09 1.24 32.28
N PRO A 268 -23.30 1.69 31.90
CA PRO A 268 -24.36 0.83 31.38
C PRO A 268 -24.09 0.33 29.95
N PHE A 269 -23.07 0.86 29.26
CA PHE A 269 -22.70 0.44 27.91
C PHE A 269 -21.57 -0.61 27.90
N GLU A 270 -20.66 -0.55 28.88
CA GLU A 270 -19.53 -1.49 29.03
C GLU A 270 -19.89 -2.62 30.00
N THR A 271 -20.85 -3.44 29.61
CA THR A 271 -21.37 -4.56 30.43
C THR A 271 -20.50 -5.83 30.39
N GLY A 272 -19.46 -5.82 29.54
CA GLY A 272 -18.47 -6.88 29.40
C GLY A 272 -18.74 -7.93 28.33
N SER A 273 -19.93 -7.93 27.70
CA SER A 273 -20.17 -8.67 26.46
C SER A 273 -21.16 -7.91 25.56
N GLU A 274 -20.87 -7.87 24.27
CA GLU A 274 -21.73 -7.32 23.24
C GLU A 274 -21.85 -8.31 22.07
N PHE A 275 -23.08 -8.68 21.73
CA PHE A 275 -23.38 -9.51 20.56
C PHE A 275 -23.77 -8.64 19.37
N PHE A 276 -23.18 -8.93 18.21
CA PHE A 276 -23.44 -8.26 16.95
C PHE A 276 -23.73 -9.27 15.85
N GLY A 277 -24.74 -8.99 15.04
CA GLY A 277 -25.09 -9.79 13.87
C GLY A 277 -25.22 -8.89 12.64
N SER A 278 -24.68 -9.34 11.51
CA SER A 278 -24.74 -8.61 10.25
C SER A 278 -25.06 -9.55 9.09
N PHE A 279 -25.84 -9.05 8.15
CA PHE A 279 -26.09 -9.68 6.86
C PHE A 279 -25.77 -8.66 5.77
N GLY A 280 -25.13 -9.13 4.71
CA GLY A 280 -24.82 -8.32 3.54
C GLY A 280 -24.71 -9.19 2.31
N GLY A 281 -24.41 -8.56 1.19
CA GLY A 281 -24.23 -9.29 -0.06
C GLY A 281 -23.52 -8.45 -1.10
N ASP A 282 -22.66 -9.13 -1.85
CA ASP A 282 -21.98 -8.57 -3.00
C ASP A 282 -22.59 -9.13 -4.28
N VAL A 283 -22.70 -8.29 -5.30
CA VAL A 283 -23.18 -8.65 -6.63
C VAL A 283 -22.17 -8.18 -7.65
N ARG A 284 -21.74 -9.08 -8.53
CA ARG A 284 -20.94 -8.77 -9.71
C ARG A 284 -21.76 -9.08 -10.95
N PHE A 285 -21.97 -8.08 -11.79
CA PHE A 285 -22.78 -8.19 -13.00
C PHE A 285 -22.04 -7.62 -14.22
N GLY A 286 -21.87 -8.42 -15.26
CA GLY A 286 -21.32 -7.98 -16.55
C GLY A 286 -22.34 -7.14 -17.31
N LEU A 287 -22.21 -5.81 -17.28
CA LEU A 287 -23.05 -4.89 -18.04
C LEU A 287 -22.83 -5.03 -19.55
N THR A 288 -21.57 -5.22 -19.93
CA THR A 288 -21.14 -5.55 -21.30
C THR A 288 -20.00 -6.56 -21.22
N ASN A 289 -19.50 -7.01 -22.38
CA ASN A 289 -18.32 -7.89 -22.43
C ASN A 289 -17.08 -7.24 -21.78
N SER A 290 -17.02 -5.90 -21.75
CA SER A 290 -15.90 -5.10 -21.24
C SER A 290 -16.15 -4.40 -19.89
N LEU A 291 -17.41 -4.16 -19.50
CA LEU A 291 -17.77 -3.41 -18.29
C LEU A 291 -18.46 -4.30 -17.25
N THR A 292 -18.03 -4.18 -16.00
CA THR A 292 -18.56 -4.92 -14.85
C THR A 292 -19.09 -3.96 -13.81
N LEU A 293 -20.30 -4.21 -13.31
CA LEU A 293 -20.89 -3.61 -12.13
C LEU A 293 -20.58 -4.50 -10.92
N ASN A 294 -19.86 -3.98 -9.94
CA ASN A 294 -19.74 -4.54 -8.60
C ASN A 294 -20.61 -3.70 -7.67
N ALA A 295 -21.57 -4.31 -6.98
CA ALA A 295 -22.43 -3.64 -6.01
C ALA A 295 -22.39 -4.38 -4.69
N THR A 296 -22.45 -3.64 -3.58
CA THR A 296 -22.45 -4.19 -2.24
C THR A 296 -23.48 -3.47 -1.38
N VAL A 297 -24.17 -4.23 -0.54
CA VAL A 297 -25.02 -3.71 0.53
C VAL A 297 -24.44 -4.19 1.84
N ASN A 298 -24.14 -3.25 2.73
CA ASN A 298 -23.46 -3.51 3.99
C ASN A 298 -22.21 -4.38 3.74
N PRO A 299 -21.13 -3.84 3.13
CA PRO A 299 -19.92 -4.62 2.81
C PRO A 299 -19.27 -5.18 4.07
N ASP A 300 -18.60 -6.33 3.96
CA ASP A 300 -17.91 -6.93 5.09
C ASP A 300 -16.61 -6.18 5.47
N PHE A 301 -16.46 -5.92 6.77
CA PHE A 301 -15.27 -5.32 7.38
C PHE A 301 -14.50 -6.29 8.29
N GLY A 302 -15.07 -7.45 8.62
CA GLY A 302 -14.57 -8.36 9.66
C GLY A 302 -13.46 -9.31 9.21
N GLN A 303 -13.06 -9.28 7.95
CA GLN A 303 -12.06 -10.19 7.36
C GLN A 303 -10.61 -9.72 7.49
N VAL A 304 -10.34 -8.67 8.26
CA VAL A 304 -9.07 -7.97 8.20
C VAL A 304 -8.25 -8.13 9.48
N GLU A 305 -6.96 -8.48 9.32
CA GLU A 305 -5.94 -8.30 10.35
C GLU A 305 -6.04 -6.87 10.90
N ALA A 306 -6.01 -6.70 12.23
CA ALA A 306 -5.99 -5.36 12.80
C ALA A 306 -4.82 -4.57 12.21
N ASP A 307 -4.99 -3.26 12.05
CA ASP A 307 -3.88 -2.43 11.60
C ASP A 307 -2.67 -2.59 12.54
N PRO A 308 -1.43 -2.44 12.05
CA PRO A 308 -0.26 -2.44 12.91
C PRO A 308 -0.36 -1.36 14.00
N SER A 309 0.19 -1.64 15.18
CA SER A 309 0.31 -0.64 16.25
C SER A 309 1.33 0.42 15.84
N VAL A 310 0.94 1.70 15.92
CA VAL A 310 1.81 2.84 15.61
C VAL A 310 1.58 3.91 16.66
N VAL A 311 2.65 4.33 17.33
CA VAL A 311 2.67 5.56 18.14
C VAL A 311 3.08 6.70 17.21
N ASN A 312 2.15 7.59 16.88
CA ASN A 312 2.40 8.71 15.98
C ASN A 312 2.43 10.03 16.77
N LEU A 313 3.62 10.60 16.94
CA LEU A 313 3.86 11.88 17.63
C LEU A 313 3.82 13.08 16.68
N SER A 314 3.66 12.84 15.37
CA SER A 314 3.58 13.90 14.37
C SER A 314 2.17 14.47 14.28
N ALA A 315 2.05 15.68 13.71
CA ALA A 315 0.76 16.30 13.44
C ALA A 315 0.05 15.72 12.19
N PHE A 316 0.62 14.72 11.53
CA PHE A 316 0.09 14.17 10.26
C PHE A 316 -0.63 12.85 10.48
N GLU A 317 -1.69 12.65 9.71
CA GLU A 317 -2.42 11.37 9.67
C GLU A 317 -1.53 10.20 9.20
N THR A 318 -1.72 9.03 9.81
CA THR A 318 -1.12 7.77 9.39
C THR A 318 -1.91 7.14 8.23
N PHE A 319 -1.21 6.77 7.16
CA PHE A 319 -1.82 6.03 6.06
C PHE A 319 -1.89 4.55 6.39
N PHE A 320 -3.06 3.93 6.19
CA PHE A 320 -3.24 2.49 6.32
C PHE A 320 -3.72 1.91 4.99
N ALA A 321 -3.11 0.81 4.52
CA ALA A 321 -3.52 0.20 3.26
C ALA A 321 -4.97 -0.33 3.32
N GLU A 322 -5.74 -0.20 2.24
CA GLU A 322 -7.06 -0.83 2.14
C GLU A 322 -6.95 -2.36 2.21
N ARG A 323 -7.97 -2.99 2.80
CA ARG A 323 -8.01 -4.45 2.97
C ARG A 323 -9.37 -5.07 2.64
N ARG A 324 -10.42 -4.26 2.47
CA ARG A 324 -11.78 -4.72 2.17
C ARG A 324 -11.88 -5.14 0.71
N PRO A 325 -12.32 -6.38 0.40
CA PRO A 325 -12.35 -6.91 -0.97
C PRO A 325 -13.06 -6.02 -2.00
N PHE A 326 -14.20 -5.43 -1.64
CA PHE A 326 -14.96 -4.53 -2.54
C PHE A 326 -14.12 -3.34 -3.04
N PHE A 327 -13.26 -2.77 -2.19
CA PHE A 327 -12.44 -1.62 -2.54
C PHE A 327 -11.11 -2.01 -3.19
N LEU A 328 -10.60 -3.22 -2.93
CA LEU A 328 -9.35 -3.73 -3.50
C LEU A 328 -9.49 -4.10 -4.98
N GLU A 329 -10.54 -4.82 -5.33
CA GLU A 329 -10.72 -5.31 -6.70
C GLU A 329 -10.81 -4.15 -7.69
N GLY A 330 -9.91 -4.07 -8.68
CA GLY A 330 -9.95 -3.00 -9.67
C GLY A 330 -9.63 -1.61 -9.10
N ALA A 331 -9.06 -1.53 -7.89
CA ALA A 331 -8.60 -0.29 -7.26
C ALA A 331 -7.61 0.47 -8.14
N ASN A 332 -6.85 -0.25 -8.97
CA ASN A 332 -5.89 0.31 -9.91
C ASN A 332 -6.48 1.36 -10.87
N ILE A 333 -7.75 1.22 -11.26
CA ILE A 333 -8.42 2.21 -12.13
C ILE A 333 -8.65 3.54 -11.40
N PHE A 334 -8.87 3.47 -10.08
CA PHE A 334 -9.15 4.63 -9.23
C PHE A 334 -7.89 5.18 -8.56
N ASN A 335 -6.77 4.47 -8.66
CA ASN A 335 -5.50 4.91 -8.10
C ASN A 335 -4.96 6.11 -8.88
N TYR A 336 -5.05 7.29 -8.27
CA TYR A 336 -4.61 8.54 -8.86
C TYR A 336 -3.68 9.29 -7.90
N SER A 337 -2.39 9.00 -8.00
CA SER A 337 -1.33 9.56 -7.15
C SER A 337 -1.04 11.03 -7.50
N LEU A 338 -0.77 11.88 -6.50
CA LEU A 338 -0.39 13.28 -6.72
C LEU A 338 1.05 13.44 -7.26
N SER A 339 1.90 12.43 -7.08
CA SER A 339 3.35 12.46 -7.42
C SER A 339 3.71 11.47 -8.53
N GLY A 340 2.80 11.25 -9.48
CA GLY A 340 3.08 10.45 -10.67
C GLY A 340 3.44 8.99 -10.39
N GLY A 341 2.83 8.39 -9.36
CA GLY A 341 2.96 6.96 -9.01
C GLY A 341 3.80 6.65 -7.77
N HIS A 342 4.29 7.66 -7.06
CA HIS A 342 5.11 7.49 -5.86
C HIS A 342 4.42 8.07 -4.62
N GLY A 343 4.41 7.33 -3.51
CA GLY A 343 3.86 7.78 -2.22
C GLY A 343 2.36 7.53 -2.04
N ALA A 344 1.89 7.74 -0.80
CA ALA A 344 0.50 7.49 -0.39
C ALA A 344 -0.48 8.64 -0.73
N GLU A 345 0.02 9.79 -1.18
CA GLU A 345 -0.82 10.95 -1.48
C GLU A 345 -1.55 10.80 -2.83
N GLY A 346 -2.87 10.98 -2.83
CA GLY A 346 -3.72 10.73 -4.00
C GLY A 346 -5.16 11.19 -3.81
N LEU A 347 -5.94 11.17 -4.90
CA LEU A 347 -7.34 11.60 -4.88
C LEU A 347 -8.31 10.57 -4.28
N PHE A 348 -7.88 9.32 -4.12
CA PHE A 348 -8.73 8.24 -3.63
C PHE A 348 -8.04 7.43 -2.53
N TYR A 349 -8.67 7.43 -1.35
CA TYR A 349 -8.32 6.68 -0.17
C TYR A 349 -9.60 6.06 0.38
N SER A 350 -9.90 4.84 -0.04
CA SER A 350 -11.17 4.16 0.22
C SER A 350 -11.50 4.02 1.72
N ARG A 351 -10.51 4.04 2.60
CA ARG A 351 -10.71 4.05 4.08
C ARG A 351 -11.45 5.28 4.59
N ARG A 352 -11.61 6.34 3.79
CA ARG A 352 -12.52 7.45 4.11
C ARG A 352 -13.99 7.02 4.13
N ILE A 353 -14.36 6.01 3.33
CA ILE A 353 -15.72 5.49 3.22
C ILE A 353 -15.93 4.43 4.30
N GLY A 354 -16.85 4.69 5.24
CA GLY A 354 -17.11 3.80 6.38
C GLY A 354 -16.09 3.89 7.51
N ARG A 355 -15.38 5.02 7.62
CA ARG A 355 -14.45 5.30 8.73
C ARG A 355 -15.17 5.44 10.08
N ARG A 356 -14.41 5.49 11.18
CA ARG A 356 -14.94 5.90 12.49
C ARG A 356 -15.61 7.28 12.40
N PRO A 357 -16.77 7.50 13.07
CA PRO A 357 -17.42 8.80 13.12
C PRO A 357 -16.46 9.93 13.52
N GLN A 358 -16.58 11.09 12.87
CA GLN A 358 -15.77 12.28 13.12
C GLN A 358 -16.36 13.23 14.16
N GLY A 359 -17.66 13.07 14.43
CA GLY A 359 -18.40 13.85 15.38
C GLY A 359 -18.06 13.50 16.81
N GLU A 360 -18.17 14.50 17.67
CA GLU A 360 -18.11 14.31 19.11
C GLU A 360 -19.53 14.35 19.69
N ALA A 361 -19.69 13.68 20.82
CA ALA A 361 -20.87 13.59 21.65
C ALA A 361 -20.43 13.92 23.08
N ASP A 362 -21.20 14.80 23.71
CA ASP A 362 -20.90 15.33 25.04
C ASP A 362 -21.66 14.51 26.08
N ALA A 363 -20.91 13.70 26.84
CA ALA A 363 -21.50 12.86 27.88
C ALA A 363 -22.02 13.66 29.10
N ARG A 364 -21.66 14.95 29.24
CA ARG A 364 -22.04 15.82 30.37
C ARG A 364 -21.86 15.17 31.74
N GLY A 365 -20.73 14.49 31.93
CA GLY A 365 -20.41 13.78 33.16
C GLY A 365 -21.07 12.40 33.33
N GLY A 366 -21.77 11.89 32.32
CA GLY A 366 -22.30 10.53 32.26
C GLY A 366 -21.51 9.61 31.32
N PHE A 367 -22.20 8.72 30.61
CA PHE A 367 -21.62 7.68 29.74
C PHE A 367 -22.05 7.84 28.29
N VAL A 368 -21.18 7.41 27.36
CA VAL A 368 -21.45 7.46 25.93
C VAL A 368 -21.07 6.15 25.24
N LYS A 369 -21.99 5.62 24.43
CA LYS A 369 -21.72 4.54 23.49
C LYS A 369 -21.54 5.12 22.09
N TYR A 370 -20.30 5.08 21.61
CA TYR A 370 -19.95 5.50 20.26
C TYR A 370 -20.05 4.34 19.25
N PRO A 371 -20.55 4.60 18.04
CA PRO A 371 -20.40 3.66 16.93
C PRO A 371 -18.91 3.48 16.58
N MET A 372 -18.48 2.24 16.38
CA MET A 372 -17.08 1.95 16.02
C MET A 372 -16.74 2.43 14.61
N ASN A 373 -17.67 2.27 13.66
CA ASN A 373 -17.51 2.61 12.25
C ASN A 373 -18.81 3.20 11.71
N THR A 374 -18.69 3.98 10.63
CA THR A 374 -19.85 4.48 9.88
C THR A 374 -20.38 3.41 8.94
N THR A 375 -21.69 3.18 8.97
CA THR A 375 -22.36 2.17 8.15
C THR A 375 -22.36 2.60 6.68
N ILE A 376 -21.80 1.76 5.80
CA ILE A 376 -21.96 1.91 4.35
C ILE A 376 -23.32 1.32 3.98
N MET A 377 -24.29 2.17 3.68
CA MET A 377 -25.66 1.75 3.32
C MET A 377 -25.66 0.97 2.00
N ALA A 378 -24.96 1.50 1.01
CA ALA A 378 -24.76 0.86 -0.28
C ALA A 378 -23.51 1.44 -0.96
N ALA A 379 -22.86 0.64 -1.79
CA ALA A 379 -21.86 1.12 -2.74
C ALA A 379 -21.95 0.35 -4.06
N ALA A 380 -21.67 1.04 -5.16
CA ALA A 380 -21.62 0.45 -6.48
C ALA A 380 -20.42 0.99 -7.25
N LYS A 381 -19.81 0.13 -8.06
CA LYS A 381 -18.66 0.42 -8.89
C LYS A 381 -18.84 -0.20 -10.25
N VAL A 382 -18.87 0.63 -11.29
CA VAL A 382 -18.80 0.18 -12.68
C VAL A 382 -17.39 0.39 -13.18
N SER A 383 -16.72 -0.67 -13.62
CA SER A 383 -15.36 -0.57 -14.13
C SER A 383 -15.08 -1.55 -15.26
N GLY A 384 -14.21 -1.16 -16.17
CA GLY A 384 -13.84 -2.00 -17.30
C GLY A 384 -12.97 -1.32 -18.33
N LYS A 385 -12.50 -2.11 -19.30
CA LYS A 385 -11.72 -1.65 -20.43
C LYS A 385 -12.30 -2.19 -21.75
N SER A 386 -12.57 -1.31 -22.70
CA SER A 386 -13.08 -1.67 -24.03
C SER A 386 -11.95 -2.14 -24.94
N ALA A 387 -12.28 -2.97 -25.93
CA ALA A 387 -11.35 -3.38 -26.99
C ALA A 387 -10.73 -2.18 -27.73
N ASP A 388 -11.49 -1.10 -27.93
CA ASP A 388 -10.96 0.12 -28.56
C ASP A 388 -10.00 0.92 -27.66
N GLY A 389 -9.67 0.46 -26.44
CA GLY A 389 -8.72 1.12 -25.54
C GLY A 389 -9.31 2.18 -24.60
N TRP A 390 -10.63 2.21 -24.37
CA TRP A 390 -11.22 3.03 -23.31
C TRP A 390 -11.19 2.29 -21.97
N THR A 391 -10.62 2.91 -20.95
CA THR A 391 -10.76 2.48 -19.55
C THR A 391 -11.78 3.39 -18.88
N ILE A 392 -12.79 2.81 -18.24
CA ILE A 392 -13.84 3.54 -17.52
C ILE A 392 -13.94 2.96 -16.11
N GLY A 393 -14.01 3.83 -15.10
CA GLY A 393 -14.27 3.47 -13.71
C GLY A 393 -15.17 4.51 -13.07
N VAL A 394 -16.27 4.10 -12.45
CA VAL A 394 -17.14 4.95 -11.65
C VAL A 394 -17.46 4.20 -10.37
N LEU A 395 -17.20 4.79 -9.21
CA LEU A 395 -17.63 4.28 -7.91
C LEU A 395 -18.48 5.34 -7.22
N ASP A 396 -19.60 4.92 -6.66
CA ASP A 396 -20.45 5.74 -5.79
C ASP A 396 -20.80 4.95 -4.52
N ALA A 397 -20.73 5.59 -3.37
CA ALA A 397 -21.02 5.01 -2.07
C ALA A 397 -21.79 6.00 -1.20
N VAL A 398 -22.72 5.48 -0.41
CA VAL A 398 -23.49 6.27 0.56
C VAL A 398 -23.30 5.69 1.94
N THR A 399 -22.86 6.53 2.88
CA THR A 399 -22.76 6.19 4.30
C THR A 399 -23.90 6.82 5.08
N GLY A 400 -24.36 6.11 6.11
CA GLY A 400 -25.44 6.54 6.97
C GLY A 400 -25.09 7.69 7.90
N GLU A 401 -26.14 8.36 8.41
CA GLU A 401 -26.02 9.20 9.60
C GLU A 401 -25.82 8.29 10.82
N GLU A 402 -24.81 8.56 11.63
CA GLU A 402 -24.49 7.78 12.83
C GLU A 402 -24.78 8.58 14.09
N LYS A 403 -25.24 7.87 15.13
CA LYS A 403 -25.60 8.48 16.41
C LYS A 403 -24.88 7.80 17.56
N ALA A 404 -24.25 8.60 18.42
CA ALA A 404 -23.80 8.14 19.71
C ALA A 404 -24.98 8.10 20.68
N THR A 405 -25.05 7.07 21.52
CA THR A 405 -26.04 7.01 22.59
C THR A 405 -25.40 7.57 23.86
N VAL A 406 -25.98 8.64 24.40
CA VAL A 406 -25.49 9.29 25.62
C VAL A 406 -26.47 9.02 26.77
N ILE A 407 -25.94 8.80 27.96
CA ILE A 407 -26.65 8.86 29.24
C ILE A 407 -25.93 9.94 30.03
N ASP A 408 -26.56 11.08 30.27
CA ASP A 408 -25.94 12.19 31.01
C ASP A 408 -25.84 11.92 32.52
N ALA A 409 -25.25 12.86 33.27
CA ALA A 409 -25.10 12.76 34.72
C ALA A 409 -26.46 12.63 35.46
N GLU A 410 -27.56 13.12 34.89
CA GLU A 410 -28.92 12.97 35.41
C GLU A 410 -29.57 11.63 35.04
N GLY A 411 -28.89 10.78 34.26
CA GLY A 411 -29.38 9.48 33.81
C GLY A 411 -30.34 9.57 32.60
N ILE A 412 -30.45 10.73 31.95
CA ILE A 412 -31.31 10.93 30.79
C ILE A 412 -30.60 10.40 29.55
N ARG A 413 -31.26 9.44 28.89
CA ARG A 413 -30.77 8.84 27.65
C ARG A 413 -31.18 9.67 26.44
N HIS A 414 -30.20 10.09 25.63
CA HIS A 414 -30.42 10.78 24.36
C HIS A 414 -29.45 10.30 23.27
N GLN A 415 -29.58 10.85 22.06
CA GLN A 415 -28.74 10.50 20.92
C GLN A 415 -28.18 11.76 20.27
N ASP A 416 -26.87 11.78 20.09
CA ASP A 416 -26.15 12.85 19.40
C ASP A 416 -25.70 12.38 18.03
N VAL A 417 -25.87 13.22 17.00
CA VAL A 417 -25.41 12.89 15.64
C VAL A 417 -23.90 13.08 15.58
N VAL A 418 -23.18 11.99 15.30
CA VAL A 418 -21.70 11.96 15.27
C VAL A 418 -21.13 11.67 13.88
N GLU A 419 -21.95 11.30 12.89
CA GLU A 419 -21.52 11.31 11.49
C GLU A 419 -22.73 11.69 10.63
N PRO A 420 -22.58 12.57 9.63
CA PRO A 420 -23.67 12.94 8.73
C PRO A 420 -23.84 11.91 7.61
N LEU A 421 -25.07 11.82 7.08
CA LEU A 421 -25.31 11.14 5.80
C LEU A 421 -24.39 11.73 4.72
N THR A 422 -23.57 10.88 4.10
CA THR A 422 -22.55 11.30 3.14
C THR A 422 -22.56 10.45 1.89
N ASN A 423 -22.53 11.11 0.73
CA ASN A 423 -22.27 10.49 -0.57
C ASN A 423 -20.80 10.71 -0.96
N TYR A 424 -20.16 9.65 -1.45
CA TYR A 424 -18.79 9.63 -1.97
C TYR A 424 -18.83 9.11 -3.41
N GLY A 425 -18.22 9.84 -4.33
CA GLY A 425 -18.16 9.49 -5.74
C GLY A 425 -16.76 9.66 -6.30
N ILE A 426 -16.36 8.75 -7.19
CA ILE A 426 -15.16 8.89 -8.02
C ILE A 426 -15.42 8.37 -9.43
N GLY A 427 -15.01 9.12 -10.44
CA GLY A 427 -15.05 8.75 -11.85
C GLY A 427 -13.68 8.88 -12.50
N ARG A 428 -13.32 7.91 -13.34
CA ARG A 428 -12.11 7.83 -14.14
C ARG A 428 -12.51 7.46 -15.57
N VAL A 429 -11.93 8.18 -16.53
CA VAL A 429 -11.96 7.79 -17.94
C VAL A 429 -10.57 7.97 -18.53
N GLN A 430 -10.09 7.00 -19.30
CA GLN A 430 -8.82 7.06 -20.02
C GLN A 430 -8.99 6.44 -21.39
N LYS A 431 -8.29 6.98 -22.38
CA LYS A 431 -8.19 6.44 -23.73
C LYS A 431 -6.73 6.14 -24.05
N ASP A 432 -6.44 4.89 -24.38
CA ASP A 432 -5.18 4.46 -24.95
C ASP A 432 -5.17 4.67 -26.48
N PHE A 433 -4.00 5.00 -27.02
CA PHE A 433 -3.74 5.16 -28.45
C PHE A 433 -2.41 4.49 -28.82
N ASN A 434 -2.19 4.27 -30.13
CA ASN A 434 -0.95 3.74 -30.68
C ASN A 434 -0.52 2.46 -29.97
N GLU A 435 -1.40 1.45 -29.94
CA GLU A 435 -1.13 0.16 -29.28
C GLU A 435 -0.67 0.29 -27.82
N GLY A 436 -1.23 1.28 -27.11
CA GLY A 436 -0.92 1.50 -25.69
C GLY A 436 0.31 2.37 -25.43
N GLN A 437 1.01 2.86 -26.46
CA GLN A 437 2.16 3.75 -26.27
C GLN A 437 1.75 5.13 -25.77
N SER A 438 0.53 5.60 -26.05
CA SER A 438 0.02 6.88 -25.56
C SER A 438 -1.29 6.71 -24.80
N ALA A 439 -1.55 7.57 -23.82
CA ALA A 439 -2.85 7.66 -23.19
C ALA A 439 -3.20 9.10 -22.79
N ILE A 440 -4.50 9.41 -22.79
CA ILE A 440 -5.06 10.62 -22.17
C ILE A 440 -6.22 10.21 -21.28
N GLY A 441 -6.39 10.85 -20.13
CA GLY A 441 -7.51 10.59 -19.27
C GLY A 441 -7.90 11.76 -18.39
N GLY A 442 -9.02 11.59 -17.69
CA GLY A 442 -9.45 12.47 -16.61
C GLY A 442 -9.98 11.69 -15.41
N VAL A 443 -9.98 12.35 -14.26
CA VAL A 443 -10.49 11.85 -12.99
C VAL A 443 -11.32 12.93 -12.30
N PHE A 444 -12.34 12.53 -11.55
CA PHE A 444 -13.14 13.42 -10.72
C PHE A 444 -13.59 12.70 -9.45
N THR A 445 -13.59 13.42 -8.34
CA THR A 445 -14.03 12.96 -7.02
C THR A 445 -15.04 13.95 -6.46
N SER A 446 -16.03 13.44 -5.75
CA SER A 446 -17.06 14.23 -5.09
C SER A 446 -17.41 13.65 -3.73
N VAL A 447 -17.53 14.54 -2.74
CA VAL A 447 -18.12 14.24 -1.44
C VAL A 447 -19.22 15.25 -1.18
N ASN A 448 -20.41 14.77 -0.86
CA ASN A 448 -21.57 15.61 -0.55
C ASN A 448 -22.17 15.16 0.78
N ARG A 449 -22.27 16.06 1.75
CA ARG A 449 -22.78 15.77 3.10
C ARG A 449 -24.08 16.49 3.38
N ARG A 450 -25.01 15.80 4.03
CA ARG A 450 -26.16 16.43 4.68
C ARG A 450 -25.79 16.73 6.13
N LEU A 451 -25.30 17.93 6.39
CA LEU A 451 -24.81 18.32 7.73
C LEU A 451 -25.96 18.80 8.64
N PRO A 452 -26.07 18.25 9.87
CA PRO A 452 -26.78 18.92 10.94
C PRO A 452 -25.94 20.08 11.51
N ALA A 453 -26.54 20.92 12.38
CA ALA A 453 -25.90 22.15 12.86
C ALA A 453 -24.68 21.88 13.74
N GLU A 454 -24.77 20.86 14.58
CA GLU A 454 -23.73 20.36 15.48
C GLU A 454 -22.48 19.88 14.74
N LEU A 455 -22.59 19.46 13.47
CA LEU A 455 -21.45 19.03 12.63
C LEU A 455 -21.03 20.09 11.60
N SER A 456 -21.37 21.36 11.84
CA SER A 456 -21.08 22.46 10.90
C SER A 456 -19.59 22.76 10.70
N TYR A 457 -18.71 22.23 11.56
CA TYR A 457 -17.25 22.28 11.40
C TYR A 457 -16.73 21.28 10.36
N LEU A 458 -17.55 20.33 9.90
CA LEU A 458 -17.25 19.50 8.74
C LEU A 458 -17.54 20.25 7.44
N ARG A 459 -16.80 19.90 6.39
CA ARG A 459 -17.05 20.43 5.04
C ARG A 459 -18.34 19.82 4.48
N SER A 460 -19.19 20.64 3.89
CA SER A 460 -20.44 20.18 3.27
C SER A 460 -20.22 19.55 1.90
N HIS A 461 -19.24 20.06 1.14
CA HIS A 461 -18.89 19.56 -0.19
C HIS A 461 -17.38 19.54 -0.39
N ALA A 462 -16.88 18.51 -1.08
CA ALA A 462 -15.49 18.44 -1.52
C ALA A 462 -15.41 17.85 -2.92
N TYR A 463 -14.77 18.58 -3.84
CA TYR A 463 -14.57 18.16 -5.22
C TYR A 463 -13.10 18.27 -5.59
N ALA A 464 -12.57 17.24 -6.24
CA ALA A 464 -11.23 17.30 -6.84
C ALA A 464 -11.20 16.51 -8.15
N GLY A 465 -10.48 17.00 -9.15
CA GLY A 465 -10.39 16.32 -10.44
C GLY A 465 -9.32 16.93 -11.33
N GLY A 466 -9.07 16.27 -12.46
CA GLY A 466 -8.02 16.70 -13.37
C GLY A 466 -7.87 15.82 -14.59
N ILE A 467 -6.82 16.11 -15.35
CA ILE A 467 -6.46 15.41 -16.58
C ILE A 467 -5.01 14.92 -16.51
N ASP A 468 -4.75 13.80 -17.15
CA ASP A 468 -3.43 13.19 -17.30
C ASP A 468 -3.17 12.76 -18.74
N ALA A 469 -1.89 12.71 -19.11
CA ALA A 469 -1.44 12.16 -20.37
C ALA A 469 -0.08 11.48 -20.21
N ARG A 470 0.16 10.45 -21.04
CA ARG A 470 1.47 9.82 -21.20
C ARG A 470 1.74 9.51 -22.67
N HIS A 471 3.01 9.48 -23.04
CA HIS A 471 3.46 9.06 -24.36
C HIS A 471 4.82 8.36 -24.26
N ARG A 472 4.93 7.18 -24.86
CA ARG A 472 6.16 6.41 -24.99
C ARG A 472 6.73 6.55 -26.42
N PHE A 473 8.05 6.67 -26.53
CA PHE A 473 8.77 6.88 -27.79
C PHE A 473 10.13 6.16 -27.77
N TRP A 474 10.84 6.15 -28.89
CA TRP A 474 12.11 5.42 -29.10
C TRP A 474 12.00 3.94 -28.70
N SER A 475 11.15 3.22 -29.45
CA SER A 475 10.86 1.79 -29.25
C SER A 475 10.26 1.48 -27.87
N GLY A 476 9.46 2.40 -27.33
CA GLY A 476 8.78 2.22 -26.03
C GLY A 476 9.69 2.39 -24.81
N ASN A 477 10.99 2.62 -25.00
CA ASN A 477 11.98 2.64 -23.92
C ASN A 477 12.02 3.95 -23.13
N TRP A 478 11.39 5.01 -23.64
CA TRP A 478 11.33 6.32 -23.02
C TRP A 478 9.89 6.80 -22.91
N GLU A 479 9.57 7.48 -21.81
CA GLU A 479 8.23 7.94 -21.49
C GLU A 479 8.23 9.40 -21.03
N ILE A 480 7.26 10.18 -21.53
CA ILE A 480 6.86 11.45 -20.95
C ILE A 480 5.46 11.28 -20.36
N ARG A 481 5.23 11.83 -19.17
CA ARG A 481 3.92 11.84 -18.51
C ARG A 481 3.66 13.15 -17.79
N GLY A 482 2.40 13.53 -17.68
CA GLY A 482 2.00 14.70 -16.93
C GLY A 482 0.56 14.66 -16.49
N GLN A 483 0.26 15.41 -15.43
CA GLN A 483 -1.11 15.59 -14.94
C GLN A 483 -1.30 16.98 -14.33
N VAL A 484 -2.53 17.46 -14.38
CA VAL A 484 -2.96 18.72 -13.75
C VAL A 484 -4.28 18.47 -13.05
N LEU A 485 -4.35 18.89 -11.78
CA LEU A 485 -5.46 18.69 -10.87
C LEU A 485 -5.92 20.02 -10.29
N ALA A 486 -7.19 20.09 -9.95
CA ALA A 486 -7.79 21.16 -9.18
C ALA A 486 -8.74 20.59 -8.12
N SER A 487 -8.89 21.31 -7.01
CA SER A 487 -9.84 20.98 -5.95
C SER A 487 -10.62 22.20 -5.49
N ARG A 488 -11.80 21.96 -4.93
CA ARG A 488 -12.63 22.94 -4.23
C ARG A 488 -13.39 22.26 -3.10
N VAL A 489 -13.20 22.76 -1.88
CA VAL A 489 -14.00 22.38 -0.71
C VAL A 489 -14.88 23.54 -0.26
N GLN A 490 -16.05 23.23 0.30
CA GLN A 490 -17.05 24.20 0.74
C GLN A 490 -17.65 23.79 2.09
N GLY A 491 -18.03 24.76 2.89
CA GLY A 491 -18.57 24.54 4.24
C GLY A 491 -18.97 25.84 4.93
N SER A 492 -19.21 25.75 6.24
CA SER A 492 -19.34 26.94 7.09
C SER A 492 -18.01 27.72 7.15
N PRO A 493 -18.02 28.99 7.60
CA PRO A 493 -16.80 29.72 7.93
C PRO A 493 -15.87 28.94 8.86
N LEU A 494 -16.44 28.29 9.89
CA LEU A 494 -15.71 27.43 10.82
C LEU A 494 -15.01 26.26 10.10
N ALA A 495 -15.72 25.52 9.26
CA ALA A 495 -15.15 24.36 8.55
C ALA A 495 -13.96 24.74 7.65
N ILE A 496 -14.00 25.92 7.03
CA ILE A 496 -12.93 26.40 6.16
C ILE A 496 -11.80 27.05 6.96
N ALA A 497 -12.10 27.68 8.10
CA ALA A 497 -11.09 28.12 9.07
C ALA A 497 -10.26 26.92 9.55
N GLU A 498 -10.90 25.85 10.05
CA GLU A 498 -10.24 24.59 10.45
C GLU A 498 -9.41 23.97 9.32
N THR A 499 -9.94 24.00 8.08
CA THR A 499 -9.21 23.50 6.91
C THR A 499 -7.95 24.30 6.61
N GLN A 500 -7.99 25.63 6.79
CA GLN A 500 -6.83 26.52 6.61
C GLN A 500 -5.79 26.31 7.72
N LEU A 501 -6.23 26.06 8.96
CA LEU A 501 -5.37 25.86 10.13
C LEU A 501 -4.77 24.46 10.22
N SER A 502 -5.35 23.49 9.51
CA SER A 502 -4.91 22.08 9.52
C SER A 502 -3.42 21.88 9.23
N SER A 503 -2.86 20.80 9.76
CA SER A 503 -1.44 20.43 9.63
C SER A 503 -0.95 20.22 8.21
N ALA A 504 -1.86 20.01 7.27
CA ALA A 504 -1.52 19.96 5.85
C ALA A 504 -1.07 21.32 5.30
N ARG A 505 -1.48 22.45 5.91
CA ARG A 505 -1.46 23.78 5.28
C ARG A 505 -0.89 24.91 6.13
N TYR A 506 -1.31 25.03 7.38
CA TYR A 506 -0.93 26.11 8.30
C TYR A 506 -0.97 27.55 7.69
N PHE A 507 -2.14 28.02 7.26
CA PHE A 507 -2.30 29.36 6.66
C PHE A 507 -2.01 30.52 7.62
N GLN A 508 -1.99 30.25 8.92
CA GLN A 508 -1.72 31.19 10.01
C GLN A 508 -0.24 31.51 10.20
N ARG A 509 0.67 30.84 9.48
CA ARG A 509 2.13 31.04 9.64
C ARG A 509 2.53 32.51 9.56
N PRO A 510 3.20 33.07 10.58
CA PRO A 510 3.51 34.50 10.65
C PRO A 510 4.55 34.95 9.63
N ASP A 511 5.41 34.04 9.18
CA ASP A 511 6.55 34.33 8.29
C ASP A 511 6.34 33.85 6.84
N ALA A 512 5.13 33.40 6.50
CA ALA A 512 4.77 32.92 5.16
C ALA A 512 3.93 33.96 4.40
N SER A 513 4.58 34.94 3.76
CA SER A 513 3.88 36.06 3.09
C SER A 513 2.96 35.67 1.93
N HIS A 514 3.10 34.47 1.37
CA HIS A 514 2.23 33.94 0.31
C HIS A 514 0.98 33.23 0.85
N LEU A 515 0.92 32.98 2.16
CA LEU A 515 -0.24 32.41 2.84
C LEU A 515 -1.08 33.53 3.47
N ARG A 516 -2.39 33.36 3.49
CA ARG A 516 -3.32 34.32 4.09
C ARG A 516 -4.49 33.59 4.71
N TYR A 517 -4.51 33.54 6.05
CA TYR A 517 -5.66 33.09 6.82
C TYR A 517 -6.84 34.06 6.68
N ASP A 518 -8.04 33.52 6.54
CA ASP A 518 -9.29 34.26 6.36
C ASP A 518 -10.44 33.39 6.87
N ASP A 519 -10.88 33.67 8.10
CA ASP A 519 -11.91 32.93 8.83
C ASP A 519 -13.33 33.15 8.30
N SER A 520 -13.53 34.15 7.44
CA SER A 520 -14.83 34.46 6.83
C SER A 520 -15.15 33.61 5.59
N ARG A 521 -14.18 32.82 5.10
CA ARG A 521 -14.32 32.04 3.87
C ARG A 521 -15.28 30.88 4.04
N THR A 522 -16.10 30.66 3.02
CA THR A 522 -16.98 29.48 2.91
C THR A 522 -16.51 28.47 1.87
N SER A 523 -15.35 28.71 1.24
CA SER A 523 -14.72 27.74 0.35
C SER A 523 -13.20 27.92 0.25
N LEU A 524 -12.50 26.85 -0.07
CA LEU A 524 -11.06 26.83 -0.38
C LEU A 524 -10.82 26.05 -1.67
N SER A 525 -9.98 26.59 -2.56
CA SER A 525 -9.65 25.96 -3.84
C SER A 525 -8.15 25.96 -4.06
N GLY A 526 -7.66 24.99 -4.83
CA GLY A 526 -6.26 24.94 -5.22
C GLY A 526 -6.00 24.02 -6.40
N THR A 527 -4.75 24.00 -6.84
CA THR A 527 -4.24 23.16 -7.92
C THR A 527 -3.11 22.26 -7.45
N SER A 528 -2.91 21.18 -8.18
CA SER A 528 -1.73 20.32 -8.10
C SER A 528 -1.38 19.86 -9.51
N GLY A 529 -0.17 19.36 -9.71
CA GLY A 529 0.17 18.67 -10.94
C GLY A 529 1.56 18.08 -10.88
N SER A 530 1.86 17.21 -11.83
CA SER A 530 3.17 16.59 -11.96
C SER A 530 3.57 16.44 -13.41
N PHE A 531 4.87 16.45 -13.65
CA PHE A 531 5.49 16.16 -14.94
C PHE A 531 6.66 15.20 -14.73
N GLY A 532 6.77 14.19 -15.61
CA GLY A 532 7.80 13.17 -15.55
C GLY A 532 8.36 12.87 -16.94
N PHE A 533 9.67 12.64 -17.00
CA PHE A 533 10.38 12.13 -18.17
C PHE A 533 11.29 10.99 -17.73
N ALA A 534 11.20 9.82 -18.35
CA ALA A 534 11.90 8.63 -17.89
C ALA A 534 12.41 7.72 -19.02
N LYS A 535 13.56 7.09 -18.79
CA LYS A 535 14.00 5.87 -19.50
C LYS A 535 13.53 4.66 -18.71
N ILE A 536 12.58 3.93 -19.27
CA ILE A 536 11.87 2.82 -18.61
C ILE A 536 12.32 1.43 -19.08
N GLY A 537 12.99 1.34 -20.24
CA GLY A 537 13.47 0.08 -20.83
C GLY A 537 14.75 0.23 -21.65
N GLY A 538 15.26 -0.89 -22.16
CA GLY A 538 16.38 -1.00 -23.12
C GLY A 538 17.76 -0.81 -22.47
N GLY A 539 18.50 -1.89 -22.33
CA GLY A 539 19.83 -1.99 -21.69
C GLY A 539 19.79 -1.95 -20.16
N HIS A 540 20.94 -1.69 -19.53
CA HIS A 540 21.10 -1.72 -18.06
C HIS A 540 20.66 -0.45 -17.33
N TRP A 541 20.60 0.68 -18.03
CA TRP A 541 20.35 1.98 -17.43
C TRP A 541 18.87 2.34 -17.43
N ARG A 542 18.43 2.91 -16.32
CA ARG A 542 17.10 3.49 -16.12
C ARG A 542 17.26 4.87 -15.51
N GLY A 543 16.29 5.74 -15.71
CA GLY A 543 16.33 7.05 -15.06
C GLY A 543 15.05 7.82 -15.23
N SER A 544 14.82 8.80 -14.35
CA SER A 544 13.67 9.67 -14.41
C SER A 544 13.95 11.05 -13.82
N ILE A 545 13.31 12.06 -14.38
CA ILE A 545 13.21 13.40 -13.82
C ILE A 545 11.73 13.65 -13.55
N ASN A 546 11.40 14.05 -12.32
CA ASN A 546 10.02 14.34 -11.91
C ASN A 546 9.94 15.72 -11.26
N SER A 547 8.86 16.44 -11.54
CA SER A 547 8.48 17.69 -10.88
C SER A 547 7.02 17.61 -10.47
N THR A 548 6.69 17.95 -9.23
CA THR A 548 5.32 17.94 -8.70
C THR A 548 5.07 19.22 -7.92
N TRP A 549 3.94 19.88 -8.12
CA TRP A 549 3.51 21.00 -7.29
C TRP A 549 2.16 20.72 -6.64
N ILE A 550 1.96 21.27 -5.44
CA ILE A 550 0.72 21.23 -4.68
C ILE A 550 0.52 22.63 -4.08
N SER A 551 -0.50 23.34 -4.54
CA SER A 551 -0.83 24.67 -4.02
C SER A 551 -1.31 24.63 -2.56
N PRO A 552 -1.18 25.71 -1.79
CA PRO A 552 -1.66 25.73 -0.40
C PRO A 552 -3.15 25.40 -0.27
N GLY A 553 -3.98 25.85 -1.22
CA GLY A 553 -5.43 25.62 -1.20
C GLY A 553 -5.88 24.26 -1.74
N PHE A 554 -4.96 23.42 -2.24
CA PHE A 554 -5.34 22.10 -2.77
C PHE A 554 -5.74 21.18 -1.62
N GLU A 555 -6.89 20.52 -1.72
CA GLU A 555 -7.50 19.70 -0.67
C GLU A 555 -8.25 18.52 -1.25
N THR A 556 -7.96 17.32 -0.73
CA THR A 556 -8.56 16.06 -1.16
C THR A 556 -8.93 15.15 0.01
N ASN A 557 -8.60 15.46 1.26
CA ASN A 557 -8.70 14.54 2.41
C ASN A 557 -10.11 14.03 2.74
N ASP A 558 -11.17 14.58 2.14
CA ASP A 558 -12.53 14.04 2.29
C ASP A 558 -12.72 12.68 1.61
N LEU A 559 -12.02 12.42 0.50
CA LEU A 559 -12.04 11.12 -0.20
C LEU A 559 -10.64 10.59 -0.58
N GLY A 560 -9.63 11.45 -0.57
CA GLY A 560 -8.24 11.14 -0.84
C GLY A 560 -7.36 11.22 0.41
N PHE A 561 -6.06 11.37 0.16
CA PHE A 561 -5.03 11.47 1.19
C PHE A 561 -3.96 12.49 0.79
N LEU A 562 -3.69 13.44 1.67
CA LEU A 562 -2.75 14.54 1.50
C LEU A 562 -2.17 14.88 2.88
N ARG A 563 -0.86 14.74 3.02
CA ARG A 563 -0.14 15.11 4.26
C ARG A 563 0.32 16.55 4.21
N GLN A 564 0.76 17.01 3.04
CA GLN A 564 1.41 18.31 2.91
C GLN A 564 1.00 19.04 1.62
N ALA A 565 0.37 20.20 1.78
CA ALA A 565 0.18 21.19 0.73
C ALA A 565 1.33 22.22 0.73
N ASP A 566 1.24 23.22 -0.16
CA ASP A 566 2.27 24.26 -0.33
C ASP A 566 3.66 23.66 -0.57
N SER A 567 3.77 22.94 -1.68
CA SER A 567 4.97 22.15 -1.99
C SER A 567 5.28 22.17 -3.47
N TRP A 568 6.56 22.32 -3.80
CA TRP A 568 7.11 22.10 -5.13
C TRP A 568 8.29 21.15 -5.00
N ARG A 569 8.09 19.92 -5.46
CA ARG A 569 9.01 18.80 -5.32
C ARG A 569 9.67 18.48 -6.65
N ASN A 570 10.99 18.46 -6.70
CA ASN A 570 11.76 18.07 -7.88
C ASN A 570 12.71 16.94 -7.51
N SER A 571 12.80 15.92 -8.36
CA SER A 571 13.65 14.76 -8.11
C SER A 571 14.23 14.19 -9.41
N ILE A 572 15.43 13.64 -9.30
CA ILE A 572 16.11 12.87 -10.34
C ILE A 572 16.46 11.51 -9.76
N TRP A 573 16.25 10.46 -10.55
CA TRP A 573 16.69 9.10 -10.25
C TRP A 573 17.44 8.54 -11.44
N VAL A 574 18.53 7.83 -11.17
CA VAL A 574 19.29 7.04 -12.16
C VAL A 574 19.60 5.69 -11.53
N GLY A 575 19.32 4.61 -12.27
CA GLY A 575 19.58 3.25 -11.85
C GLY A 575 20.39 2.49 -12.88
N TYR A 576 21.36 1.71 -12.42
CA TYR A 576 22.02 0.66 -13.18
C TYR A 576 21.59 -0.70 -12.65
N ARG A 577 21.28 -1.62 -13.54
CA ARG A 577 20.87 -2.99 -13.20
C ARG A 577 21.70 -3.99 -13.99
N GLU A 578 22.38 -4.87 -13.28
CA GLU A 578 23.02 -6.05 -13.84
C GLU A 578 22.11 -7.25 -13.66
N PHE A 579 21.75 -7.87 -14.78
CA PHE A 579 20.81 -8.99 -14.84
C PHE A 579 21.48 -10.30 -15.27
N GLU A 580 22.73 -10.23 -15.74
CA GLU A 580 23.54 -11.37 -16.14
C GLU A 580 24.39 -11.87 -14.95
N PRO A 581 24.39 -13.19 -14.67
CA PRO A 581 25.25 -13.76 -13.65
C PRO A 581 26.74 -13.59 -13.98
N GLY A 582 27.49 -12.94 -13.07
CA GLY A 582 28.94 -12.84 -13.13
C GLY A 582 29.67 -13.90 -12.28
N LYS A 583 30.93 -13.63 -11.91
CA LYS A 583 31.74 -14.55 -11.09
C LYS A 583 31.36 -14.58 -9.60
N MET A 584 30.69 -13.54 -9.11
CA MET A 584 30.37 -13.36 -7.68
C MET A 584 28.88 -13.09 -7.47
N PHE A 585 28.33 -12.20 -8.29
CA PHE A 585 26.93 -11.79 -8.21
C PHE A 585 26.12 -12.50 -9.28
N ARG A 586 24.94 -12.99 -8.91
CA ARG A 586 23.90 -13.43 -9.83
C ARG A 586 23.18 -12.25 -10.47
N ARG A 587 23.02 -11.16 -9.72
CA ARG A 587 22.47 -9.87 -10.15
C ARG A 587 22.79 -8.80 -9.12
N TYR A 588 22.82 -7.55 -9.54
CA TYR A 588 22.87 -6.41 -8.62
C TYR A 588 22.25 -5.16 -9.25
N ASN A 589 21.88 -4.21 -8.40
CA ASN A 589 21.47 -2.89 -8.84
C ASN A 589 22.12 -1.80 -8.00
N LEU A 590 22.26 -0.64 -8.61
CA LEU A 590 22.70 0.59 -7.96
C LEU A 590 21.80 1.73 -8.42
N ASN A 591 21.32 2.51 -7.47
CA ASN A 591 20.44 3.64 -7.67
C ASN A 591 21.08 4.89 -7.08
N VAL A 592 20.95 6.00 -7.79
CA VAL A 592 21.30 7.34 -7.33
C VAL A 592 20.07 8.21 -7.43
N ASN A 593 19.72 8.87 -6.33
CA ASN A 593 18.61 9.83 -6.27
C ASN A 593 19.14 11.20 -5.86
N ALA A 594 18.52 12.25 -6.36
CA ALA A 594 18.70 13.61 -5.90
C ALA A 594 17.36 14.34 -5.88
N TRP A 595 17.14 15.20 -4.88
CA TRP A 595 15.91 15.98 -4.77
C TRP A 595 16.14 17.39 -4.25
N ASN A 596 15.19 18.25 -4.58
CA ASN A 596 15.09 19.61 -4.07
C ASN A 596 13.61 19.97 -3.92
N PHE A 597 13.20 20.27 -2.69
CA PHE A 597 11.83 20.58 -2.33
C PHE A 597 11.73 21.97 -1.72
N THR A 598 10.76 22.74 -2.22
CA THR A 598 10.46 24.10 -1.71
C THR A 598 8.97 24.23 -1.40
N THR A 599 8.59 25.27 -0.66
CA THR A 599 7.22 25.80 -0.71
C THR A 599 7.00 26.53 -2.03
N LEU A 600 5.76 26.89 -2.36
CA LEU A 600 5.50 27.74 -3.53
C LEU A 600 5.93 29.20 -3.29
N GLY A 601 6.09 29.59 -2.03
CA GLY A 601 6.78 30.83 -1.64
C GLY A 601 8.30 30.80 -1.82
N GLY A 602 8.88 29.64 -2.16
CA GLY A 602 10.32 29.49 -2.40
C GLY A 602 11.15 29.13 -1.17
N GLU A 603 10.52 28.83 -0.03
CA GLU A 603 11.20 28.37 1.17
C GLU A 603 11.69 26.93 0.94
N ARG A 604 13.01 26.72 0.96
CA ARG A 604 13.60 25.40 0.77
C ARG A 604 13.47 24.57 2.03
N TRP A 605 12.74 23.46 1.95
CA TRP A 605 12.51 22.58 3.09
C TRP A 605 13.16 21.20 2.97
N ALA A 606 13.68 20.83 1.79
CA ALA A 606 14.61 19.70 1.66
C ALA A 606 15.52 19.87 0.45
N THR A 607 16.77 19.42 0.56
CA THR A 607 17.67 19.19 -0.57
C THR A 607 18.62 18.09 -0.18
N GLY A 608 18.71 17.06 -1.00
CA GLY A 608 19.48 15.88 -0.64
C GLY A 608 19.64 14.92 -1.80
N GLY A 609 20.26 13.80 -1.48
CA GLY A 609 20.43 12.69 -2.40
C GLY A 609 20.70 11.39 -1.65
N ASN A 610 20.53 10.28 -2.34
CA ASN A 610 20.93 8.99 -1.82
C ASN A 610 21.62 8.14 -2.89
N ILE A 611 22.44 7.20 -2.41
CA ILE A 611 22.95 6.08 -3.19
C ILE A 611 22.50 4.82 -2.47
N ASN A 612 21.86 3.91 -3.20
CA ASN A 612 21.40 2.65 -2.64
C ASN A 612 21.52 1.53 -3.66
N GLY A 613 21.54 0.29 -3.20
CA GLY A 613 21.62 -0.86 -4.08
C GLY A 613 21.30 -2.16 -3.37
N SER A 614 21.26 -3.22 -4.16
CA SER A 614 21.07 -4.57 -3.69
C SER A 614 21.83 -5.54 -4.58
N PHE A 615 22.19 -6.69 -4.03
CA PHE A 615 22.87 -7.75 -4.76
C PHE A 615 22.36 -9.12 -4.31
N THR A 616 22.48 -10.08 -5.22
CA THR A 616 22.31 -11.51 -4.92
C THR A 616 23.57 -12.23 -5.37
N LEU A 617 24.17 -13.01 -4.49
CA LEU A 617 25.33 -13.85 -4.77
C LEU A 617 24.92 -15.11 -5.54
N LEU A 618 25.89 -15.81 -6.10
CA LEU A 618 25.65 -17.09 -6.80
C LEU A 618 25.04 -18.19 -5.91
N ASN A 619 25.24 -18.09 -4.59
CA ASN A 619 24.63 -18.99 -3.60
C ASN A 619 23.30 -18.46 -3.01
N TYR A 620 22.69 -17.44 -3.63
CA TYR A 620 21.38 -16.86 -3.28
C TYR A 620 21.32 -16.11 -1.95
N TRP A 621 22.43 -16.04 -1.23
CA TRP A 621 22.58 -15.04 -0.20
C TRP A 621 22.67 -13.67 -0.86
N GLY A 622 22.24 -12.64 -0.17
CA GLY A 622 22.31 -11.31 -0.72
C GLY A 622 22.28 -10.25 0.36
N GLY A 623 22.23 -9.02 -0.12
CA GLY A 623 22.17 -7.87 0.75
C GLY A 623 21.69 -6.65 0.01
N PHE A 624 21.39 -5.64 0.79
CA PHE A 624 21.01 -4.33 0.32
C PHE A 624 21.53 -3.28 1.28
N GLY A 625 21.57 -2.04 0.81
CA GLY A 625 21.89 -0.92 1.66
C GLY A 625 21.95 0.38 0.89
N GLY A 626 22.14 1.45 1.64
CA GLY A 626 22.27 2.77 1.07
C GLY A 626 22.63 3.83 2.09
N ILE A 627 22.97 5.00 1.57
CA ILE A 627 23.24 6.21 2.33
C ILE A 627 22.46 7.36 1.71
N ASN A 628 21.82 8.14 2.57
CA ASN A 628 21.00 9.29 2.28
C ASN A 628 21.61 10.49 3.00
N HIS A 629 21.79 11.61 2.31
CA HIS A 629 22.24 12.84 2.94
C HIS A 629 21.32 14.00 2.55
N GLU A 630 20.86 14.74 3.54
CA GLU A 630 20.08 15.96 3.37
C GLU A 630 20.83 17.15 3.96
N THR A 631 20.88 18.23 3.20
CA THR A 631 21.46 19.50 3.65
C THR A 631 20.48 20.23 4.56
N SER A 632 20.99 21.12 5.41
CA SER A 632 20.14 21.97 6.25
C SER A 632 19.13 22.79 5.42
N ALA A 633 17.88 22.80 5.91
CA ALA A 633 16.72 23.39 5.25
C ALA A 633 15.71 23.91 6.28
N LEU A 634 14.62 24.54 5.83
CA LEU A 634 13.55 25.04 6.70
C LEU A 634 12.51 23.96 6.96
N ASN A 635 12.13 23.72 8.21
CA ASN A 635 10.92 22.98 8.55
C ASN A 635 9.79 23.96 8.84
N THR A 636 8.80 23.99 7.95
CA THR A 636 7.66 24.92 8.03
C THR A 636 6.49 24.38 8.87
N ARG A 637 6.68 23.25 9.56
CA ARG A 637 5.58 22.50 10.20
C ARG A 637 5.86 22.05 11.63
N VAL A 638 7.12 22.04 12.05
CA VAL A 638 7.52 21.58 13.39
C VAL A 638 6.83 22.36 14.51
N LEU A 639 6.65 23.68 14.35
CA LEU A 639 5.97 24.54 15.32
C LEU A 639 4.45 24.65 15.11
N ARG A 640 3.86 23.69 14.39
CA ARG A 640 2.40 23.50 14.22
C ARG A 640 1.58 24.77 13.91
N GLY A 641 2.08 25.61 13.02
CA GLY A 641 1.45 26.90 12.67
C GLY A 641 2.31 28.12 12.98
N GLY A 642 3.35 27.94 13.80
CA GLY A 642 4.36 28.96 14.07
C GLY A 642 5.35 29.23 12.94
N PRO A 643 6.37 30.06 13.19
CA PRO A 643 7.38 30.40 12.19
C PRO A 643 8.17 29.17 11.70
N ALA A 644 8.72 29.24 10.49
CA ALA A 644 9.60 28.18 10.00
C ALA A 644 10.93 28.16 10.75
N MET A 645 11.41 26.96 11.04
CA MET A 645 12.63 26.72 11.81
C MET A 645 13.70 26.05 10.95
N ILE A 646 14.99 26.34 11.19
CA ILE A 646 16.08 25.62 10.55
C ILE A 646 16.15 24.18 11.08
N TYR A 647 15.98 23.22 10.18
CA TYR A 647 16.26 21.81 10.38
C TYR A 647 17.74 21.55 10.03
N PRO A 648 18.52 20.90 10.90
CA PRO A 648 19.94 20.64 10.62
C PRO A 648 20.15 19.67 9.45
N SER A 649 21.37 19.65 8.89
CA SER A 649 21.72 18.61 7.90
C SER A 649 21.76 17.25 8.56
N GLY A 650 21.29 16.21 7.89
CA GLY A 650 21.28 14.85 8.44
C GLY A 650 21.71 13.80 7.44
N THR A 651 22.18 12.67 7.96
CA THR A 651 22.59 11.50 7.19
C THR A 651 21.86 10.28 7.73
N ASN A 652 21.23 9.51 6.85
CA ASN A 652 20.70 8.19 7.18
C ASN A 652 21.44 7.13 6.37
N TRP A 653 21.70 5.98 6.95
CA TRP A 653 22.18 4.81 6.24
C TRP A 653 21.43 3.58 6.68
N TRP A 654 21.35 2.59 5.80
CA TRP A 654 20.74 1.31 6.11
C TRP A 654 21.50 0.20 5.41
N ALA A 655 21.46 -0.98 5.99
CA ALA A 655 22.03 -2.18 5.41
C ALA A 655 21.27 -3.41 5.89
N GLY A 656 21.21 -4.43 5.06
CA GLY A 656 20.63 -5.72 5.41
C GLY A 656 21.27 -6.86 4.63
N LEU A 657 21.21 -8.05 5.21
CA LEU A 657 21.64 -9.30 4.61
C LEU A 657 20.52 -10.30 4.70
N PHE A 658 20.39 -11.13 3.68
CA PHE A 658 19.42 -12.23 3.65
C PHE A 658 20.07 -13.52 3.16
N SER A 659 19.59 -14.64 3.69
CA SER A 659 20.00 -15.97 3.25
C SER A 659 19.20 -16.44 2.05
N ASP A 660 19.55 -17.62 1.53
CA ASP A 660 18.81 -18.30 0.47
C ASP A 660 17.36 -18.63 0.91
N ASP A 661 16.35 -17.95 0.36
CA ASP A 661 14.93 -18.08 0.72
C ASP A 661 14.33 -19.43 0.30
N ARG A 662 15.06 -20.16 -0.54
CA ARG A 662 14.72 -21.48 -1.04
C ARG A 662 14.91 -22.59 -0.03
N LYS A 663 15.66 -22.31 1.05
CA LYS A 663 15.89 -23.27 2.14
C LYS A 663 14.70 -23.30 3.10
N SER A 664 14.63 -24.40 3.86
CA SER A 664 13.62 -24.57 4.92
C SER A 664 13.75 -23.55 6.04
N VAL A 665 14.91 -22.89 6.16
CA VAL A 665 15.12 -21.75 7.05
C VAL A 665 15.65 -20.58 6.24
N PHE A 666 14.97 -19.45 6.35
CA PHE A 666 15.39 -18.17 5.79
C PHE A 666 15.61 -17.18 6.92
N PHE A 667 16.72 -16.44 6.85
CA PHE A 667 17.02 -15.35 7.76
C PHE A 667 17.29 -14.07 6.98
N GLU A 668 16.73 -12.98 7.46
CA GLU A 668 17.05 -11.63 7.06
C GLU A 668 17.36 -10.83 8.32
N VAL A 669 18.41 -10.02 8.27
CA VAL A 669 18.78 -9.10 9.34
C VAL A 669 19.12 -7.76 8.73
N GLY A 670 18.72 -6.69 9.39
CA GLY A 670 19.02 -5.36 8.91
C GLY A 670 19.06 -4.32 10.01
N THR A 671 19.62 -3.18 9.64
CA THR A 671 19.74 -2.01 10.50
C THR A 671 19.59 -0.76 9.66
N TRP A 672 19.13 0.30 10.32
CA TRP A 672 19.14 1.65 9.80
C TRP A 672 19.54 2.61 10.92
N GLN A 673 20.17 3.71 10.56
CA GLN A 673 20.50 4.78 11.49
C GLN A 673 20.44 6.12 10.77
N TRP A 674 19.82 7.09 11.42
CA TRP A 674 19.82 8.49 11.04
C TRP A 674 20.47 9.32 12.14
N PHE A 675 21.20 10.35 11.76
CA PHE A 675 21.72 11.35 12.68
C PHE A 675 21.72 12.71 11.99
N ASP A 676 21.43 13.75 12.75
CA ASP A 676 21.66 15.11 12.32
C ASP A 676 23.08 15.58 12.69
N ARG A 677 23.45 16.79 12.24
CA ARG A 677 24.76 17.38 12.51
C ARG A 677 24.88 17.94 13.94
N GLU A 678 23.76 18.07 14.65
CA GLU A 678 23.69 18.72 15.95
C GLU A 678 23.63 17.66 17.04
N ARG A 679 22.44 17.21 17.44
CA ARG A 679 22.21 16.47 18.68
C ARG A 679 21.18 15.33 18.56
N SER A 680 20.54 15.15 17.40
CA SER A 680 19.48 14.14 17.24
C SER A 680 19.99 12.91 16.48
N ASP A 681 19.58 11.73 16.92
CA ASP A 681 19.87 10.46 16.26
C ASP A 681 18.71 9.47 16.41
N ALA A 682 18.59 8.54 15.47
CA ALA A 682 17.62 7.48 15.53
C ALA A 682 18.19 6.25 14.84
N GLY A 683 17.64 5.09 15.16
CA GLY A 683 17.98 3.89 14.43
C GLY A 683 17.17 2.70 14.86
N GLY A 684 17.46 1.58 14.20
CA GLY A 684 16.84 0.32 14.55
C GLY A 684 17.60 -0.89 14.08
N TYR A 685 17.24 -2.02 14.67
CA TYR A 685 17.63 -3.35 14.27
C TYR A 685 16.36 -4.16 14.05
N TYR A 686 16.34 -4.95 12.98
CA TYR A 686 15.30 -5.95 12.77
C TYR A 686 15.93 -7.24 12.31
N ALA A 687 15.24 -8.33 12.62
CA ALA A 687 15.49 -9.62 12.01
C ALA A 687 14.15 -10.20 11.53
N ASN A 688 14.22 -11.10 10.56
CA ASN A 688 13.11 -11.92 10.14
C ASN A 688 13.62 -13.35 9.93
N ALA A 689 13.11 -14.29 10.72
CA ALA A 689 13.40 -15.69 10.60
C ALA A 689 12.15 -16.43 10.13
N VAL A 690 12.23 -17.10 8.99
CA VAL A 690 11.15 -17.94 8.45
C VAL A 690 11.58 -19.39 8.51
N TRP A 691 10.78 -20.22 9.16
CA TRP A 691 10.99 -21.66 9.26
C TRP A 691 9.83 -22.42 8.60
N ARG A 692 10.21 -23.35 7.72
CA ARG A 692 9.33 -24.20 6.90
C ARG A 692 9.78 -25.66 7.05
N PRO A 693 9.53 -26.30 8.21
CA PRO A 693 9.93 -27.67 8.48
C PRO A 693 9.18 -28.71 7.63
N ALA A 694 8.03 -28.33 7.07
CA ALA A 694 7.21 -29.14 6.20
C ALA A 694 6.63 -28.25 5.09
N ALA A 695 6.19 -28.87 3.99
CA ALA A 695 5.59 -28.16 2.86
C ALA A 695 4.35 -27.34 3.25
N ASN A 696 3.64 -27.71 4.31
CA ASN A 696 2.37 -27.14 4.72
C ASN A 696 2.41 -26.31 6.01
N PHE A 697 3.62 -26.02 6.51
CA PHE A 697 3.85 -25.31 7.76
C PHE A 697 4.79 -24.13 7.52
N ARG A 698 4.44 -22.97 8.05
CA ARG A 698 5.32 -21.79 8.05
C ARG A 698 5.22 -21.04 9.37
N LEU A 699 6.37 -20.75 9.97
CA LEU A 699 6.52 -19.86 11.12
C LEU A 699 7.45 -18.71 10.74
N SER A 700 7.05 -17.47 11.02
CA SER A 700 7.83 -16.26 10.84
C SER A 700 7.97 -15.54 12.17
N LEU A 701 9.19 -15.18 12.54
CA LEU A 701 9.50 -14.38 13.73
C LEU A 701 10.26 -13.13 13.29
N GLY A 702 9.68 -11.97 13.54
CA GLY A 702 10.22 -10.67 13.18
C GLY A 702 10.43 -9.77 14.39
N PRO A 703 11.50 -9.96 15.18
CA PRO A 703 11.85 -9.03 16.25
C PRO A 703 12.36 -7.70 15.67
N GLU A 704 11.98 -6.61 16.32
CA GLU A 704 12.37 -5.25 15.97
C GLU A 704 12.69 -4.45 17.23
N TYR A 705 13.76 -3.66 17.17
CA TYR A 705 14.14 -2.68 18.18
C TYR A 705 14.44 -1.35 17.50
N ASN A 706 13.78 -0.27 17.93
CA ASN A 706 14.04 1.08 17.46
C ASN A 706 14.36 2.00 18.64
N TRP A 707 15.20 3.00 18.38
CA TRP A 707 15.43 4.12 19.28
C TRP A 707 15.37 5.44 18.50
N THR A 708 15.03 6.51 19.20
CA THR A 708 15.03 7.87 18.68
C THR A 708 15.38 8.82 19.81
N ASN A 709 16.43 9.60 19.63
CA ASN A 709 16.83 10.71 20.48
C ASN A 709 16.61 11.99 19.67
N ASP A 710 15.61 12.77 20.02
CA ASP A 710 15.27 14.04 19.36
C ASP A 710 15.52 15.19 20.34
N ASP A 711 16.50 16.06 20.08
CA ASP A 711 16.84 17.17 20.99
C ASP A 711 15.81 18.31 20.97
N TRP A 712 14.80 18.23 20.09
CA TRP A 712 13.86 19.33 19.81
C TRP A 712 12.51 18.81 19.33
N GLN A 713 11.96 17.84 20.04
CA GLN A 713 10.61 17.33 19.81
C GLN A 713 9.58 18.38 20.29
N TYR A 714 8.59 18.67 19.44
CA TYR A 714 7.49 19.58 19.81
C TYR A 714 6.66 19.00 20.96
N VAL A 715 6.42 19.82 21.99
CA VAL A 715 5.55 19.49 23.13
C VAL A 715 4.20 20.17 22.99
N THR A 716 4.18 21.51 23.01
CA THR A 716 2.94 22.30 22.98
C THR A 716 3.18 23.73 22.53
N THR A 717 2.09 24.48 22.33
CA THR A 717 2.09 25.94 22.17
C THR A 717 1.22 26.54 23.26
N VAL A 718 1.74 27.51 24.01
CA VAL A 718 1.03 28.15 25.12
C VAL A 718 1.11 29.67 24.97
N ASP A 719 0.01 30.38 25.25
CA ASP A 719 0.02 31.83 25.37
C ASP A 719 0.58 32.24 26.74
N ALA A 720 1.72 32.93 26.75
CA ALA A 720 2.36 33.41 27.96
C ALA A 720 2.94 34.82 27.74
N LEU A 721 2.74 35.70 28.72
CA LEU A 721 3.19 37.09 28.69
C LEU A 721 2.72 37.87 27.43
N GLY A 722 1.54 37.54 26.91
CA GLY A 722 0.92 38.21 25.76
C GLY A 722 1.41 37.76 24.38
N SER A 723 2.09 36.62 24.28
CA SER A 723 2.57 36.03 23.01
C SER A 723 2.52 34.50 23.03
N GLU A 724 2.32 33.88 21.86
CA GLU A 724 2.47 32.42 21.70
C GLU A 724 3.93 32.01 21.97
N ARG A 725 4.10 30.98 22.79
CA ARG A 725 5.39 30.33 23.08
C ARG A 725 5.34 28.88 22.60
N TYR A 726 6.31 28.50 21.78
CA TYR A 726 6.44 27.13 21.27
C TYR A 726 7.39 26.35 22.17
N VAL A 727 6.85 25.39 22.90
CA VAL A 727 7.59 24.57 23.86
C VAL A 727 8.09 23.30 23.18
N MET A 728 9.37 23.02 23.37
CA MET A 728 10.12 21.91 22.80
C MET A 728 10.77 21.12 23.94
N GLY A 729 11.05 19.83 23.72
CA GLY A 729 11.73 18.98 24.69
C GLY A 729 12.69 18.00 24.02
N VAL A 730 13.66 17.53 24.79
CA VAL A 730 14.55 16.43 24.41
C VAL A 730 13.81 15.12 24.66
N MET A 731 13.55 14.34 23.61
CA MET A 731 12.84 13.07 23.70
C MET A 731 13.79 11.89 23.46
N GLU A 732 13.86 10.97 24.40
CA GLU A 732 14.41 9.63 24.21
C GLU A 732 13.27 8.60 24.10
N GLN A 733 13.05 8.06 22.90
CA GLN A 733 12.07 7.02 22.64
C GLN A 733 12.76 5.67 22.34
N LYS A 734 12.26 4.60 22.96
CA LYS A 734 12.68 3.21 22.69
C LYS A 734 11.46 2.35 22.41
N THR A 735 11.57 1.47 21.43
CA THR A 735 10.49 0.58 21.01
C THR A 735 10.99 -0.84 20.76
N VAL A 736 10.29 -1.85 21.28
CA VAL A 736 10.48 -3.27 20.95
C VAL A 736 9.17 -3.84 20.44
N ALA A 737 9.24 -4.61 19.35
CA ALA A 737 8.14 -5.41 18.86
C ALA A 737 8.60 -6.81 18.45
N LEU A 738 7.70 -7.79 18.50
CA LEU A 738 7.94 -9.12 17.94
C LEU A 738 6.76 -9.53 17.07
N THR A 739 6.90 -9.41 15.75
CA THR A 739 5.87 -9.87 14.84
C THR A 739 5.97 -11.39 14.66
N THR A 740 4.94 -12.11 15.09
CA THR A 740 4.84 -13.57 14.93
C THR A 740 3.75 -13.89 13.91
N ARG A 741 4.10 -14.68 12.88
CA ARG A 741 3.13 -15.24 11.95
C ARG A 741 3.28 -16.75 11.89
N PHE A 742 2.19 -17.45 12.13
CA PHE A 742 2.12 -18.89 12.02
C PHE A 742 1.03 -19.28 11.03
N GLU A 743 1.34 -20.22 10.16
CA GLU A 743 0.46 -20.71 9.11
C GLU A 743 0.57 -22.22 9.04
N TRP A 744 -0.58 -22.89 9.11
CA TRP A 744 -0.70 -24.32 8.89
C TRP A 744 -1.83 -24.59 7.91
N THR A 745 -1.47 -25.17 6.78
CA THR A 745 -2.40 -25.49 5.69
C THR A 745 -2.66 -27.00 5.68
N PHE A 746 -3.93 -27.41 5.68
CA PHE A 746 -4.30 -28.82 5.63
C PHE A 746 -4.58 -29.26 4.20
N THR A 747 -5.26 -28.39 3.45
CA THR A 747 -5.52 -28.46 2.01
C THR A 747 -5.49 -27.03 1.46
N PRO A 748 -5.44 -26.80 0.13
CA PRO A 748 -5.52 -25.44 -0.42
C PRO A 748 -6.75 -24.64 0.07
N ASP A 749 -7.80 -25.37 0.47
CA ASP A 749 -9.08 -24.85 0.92
C ASP A 749 -9.22 -24.70 2.44
N ILE A 750 -8.40 -25.40 3.24
CA ILE A 750 -8.48 -25.43 4.71
C ILE A 750 -7.15 -24.99 5.33
N SER A 751 -7.19 -23.91 6.12
CA SER A 751 -6.00 -23.37 6.78
C SER A 751 -6.29 -22.76 8.15
N VAL A 752 -5.26 -22.73 8.99
CA VAL A 752 -5.20 -21.99 10.25
C VAL A 752 -4.05 -20.98 10.18
N GLN A 753 -4.33 -19.75 10.55
CA GLN A 753 -3.38 -18.63 10.53
C GLN A 753 -3.41 -17.91 11.87
N LEU A 754 -2.25 -17.55 12.40
CA LEU A 754 -2.10 -16.77 13.62
C LEU A 754 -1.18 -15.59 13.34
N TYR A 755 -1.67 -14.40 13.67
CA TYR A 755 -0.87 -13.20 13.87
C TYR A 755 -0.79 -12.89 15.37
N ALA A 756 0.39 -12.53 15.84
CA ALA A 756 0.58 -12.01 17.19
C ALA A 756 1.71 -10.99 17.23
N GLN A 757 1.50 -9.87 17.92
CA GLN A 757 2.47 -8.80 18.06
C GLN A 757 2.37 -8.20 19.47
N PRO A 758 3.27 -8.56 20.39
CA PRO A 758 3.61 -7.67 21.49
C PRO A 758 4.38 -6.45 20.95
N PHE A 759 4.01 -5.28 21.43
CA PHE A 759 4.55 -3.98 21.09
C PHE A 759 4.74 -3.17 22.37
N ILE A 760 5.94 -2.65 22.61
CA ILE A 760 6.27 -1.84 23.79
C ILE A 760 7.03 -0.62 23.29
N SER A 761 6.58 0.57 23.65
CA SER A 761 7.22 1.84 23.30
C SER A 761 7.16 2.80 24.49
N ALA A 762 8.27 3.42 24.83
CA ALA A 762 8.29 4.47 25.86
C ALA A 762 9.11 5.66 25.38
N GLY A 763 8.62 6.86 25.66
CA GLY A 763 9.28 8.13 25.38
C GLY A 763 9.45 8.92 26.67
N ASP A 764 10.69 9.29 26.97
CA ASP A 764 11.07 10.14 28.11
C ASP A 764 11.50 11.51 27.59
N TYR A 765 10.86 12.56 28.11
CA TYR A 765 11.04 13.95 27.74
C TYR A 765 11.74 14.70 28.87
N THR A 766 12.79 15.41 28.50
CA THR A 766 13.60 16.21 29.41
C THR A 766 14.01 17.52 28.74
N GLY A 767 14.74 18.39 29.45
CA GLY A 767 15.42 19.53 28.84
C GLY A 767 14.49 20.50 28.09
N PHE A 768 13.34 20.82 28.68
CA PHE A 768 12.33 21.68 28.04
C PHE A 768 12.87 23.07 27.70
N SER A 769 12.40 23.61 26.60
CA SER A 769 12.81 24.92 26.09
C SER A 769 11.68 25.62 25.35
N GLN A 770 11.79 26.95 25.19
CA GLN A 770 10.98 27.70 24.24
C GLN A 770 11.80 28.09 23.01
N VAL A 771 11.15 28.13 21.86
CA VAL A 771 11.77 28.68 20.63
C VAL A 771 11.86 30.20 20.72
N THR A 772 13.04 30.76 20.46
CA THR A 772 13.32 32.20 20.49
C THR A 772 13.61 32.76 19.09
N ASP A 773 14.71 32.34 18.46
CA ASP A 773 15.05 32.66 17.07
C ASP A 773 15.11 31.37 16.22
N PRO A 774 13.99 30.94 15.63
CA PRO A 774 13.92 29.66 14.88
C PRO A 774 14.85 29.62 13.66
N LYS A 775 15.40 30.77 13.22
CA LYS A 775 16.30 30.87 12.06
C LYS A 775 17.73 31.26 12.44
N ALA A 776 18.08 31.23 13.73
CA ALA A 776 19.45 31.44 14.17
C ALA A 776 20.40 30.41 13.54
N ALA A 777 21.60 30.87 13.16
CA ALA A 777 22.59 30.02 12.52
C ALA A 777 23.10 28.94 13.50
N GLU A 778 23.49 29.36 14.70
CA GLU A 778 23.88 28.47 15.79
C GLU A 778 22.65 27.78 16.38
N TYR A 779 22.78 26.50 16.73
CA TYR A 779 21.68 25.68 17.22
C TYR A 779 21.11 26.21 18.55
N ASP A 780 21.98 26.50 19.52
CA ASP A 780 21.58 26.91 20.86
C ASP A 780 20.90 28.29 20.88
N ASP A 781 21.20 29.17 19.91
CA ASP A 781 20.55 30.48 19.78
C ASP A 781 19.08 30.38 19.34
N ARG A 782 18.62 29.19 18.90
CA ARG A 782 17.22 28.96 18.50
C ARG A 782 16.29 28.73 19.68
N PHE A 783 16.84 28.42 20.85
CA PHE A 783 16.08 27.98 22.02
C PHE A 783 16.52 28.72 23.28
N ASP A 784 15.56 29.02 24.14
CA ASP A 784 15.81 29.36 25.55
C ASP A 784 15.43 28.13 26.39
N ARG A 785 16.44 27.40 26.86
CA ARG A 785 16.25 26.21 27.71
C ARG A 785 15.85 26.64 29.12
N PHE A 786 14.82 26.03 29.67
CA PHE A 786 14.37 26.30 31.03
C PHE A 786 15.32 25.62 32.02
N GLY A 787 15.98 26.43 32.86
CA GLY A 787 16.80 25.94 33.97
C GLY A 787 15.96 25.39 35.12
N GLU A 788 16.59 24.67 36.05
CA GLU A 788 15.94 24.14 37.25
C GLU A 788 15.33 25.23 38.15
N ASP A 789 15.83 26.46 38.08
CA ASP A 789 15.32 27.63 38.78
C ASP A 789 14.04 28.20 38.18
N ARG A 790 13.76 27.90 36.90
CA ARG A 790 12.58 28.37 36.15
C ARG A 790 11.53 27.29 35.94
N LEU A 791 11.82 26.03 36.26
CA LEU A 791 10.94 24.90 36.01
C LEU A 791 10.54 24.22 37.33
N SER A 792 9.25 24.04 37.54
CA SER A 792 8.71 23.26 38.66
C SER A 792 7.75 22.20 38.14
N TYR A 793 7.72 21.04 38.81
CA TYR A 793 6.93 19.88 38.40
C TYR A 793 5.98 19.45 39.51
N GLU A 794 4.71 19.30 39.16
CA GLU A 794 3.69 18.71 40.00
C GLU A 794 3.31 17.33 39.44
N ALA A 795 3.68 16.28 40.17
CA ALA A 795 3.37 14.92 39.77
C ALA A 795 1.87 14.64 39.89
N SER A 796 1.31 13.94 38.89
CA SER A 796 -0.05 13.40 39.01
C SER A 796 -0.10 12.32 40.09
N THR A 797 -1.21 12.29 40.83
CA THR A 797 -1.52 11.21 41.78
C THR A 797 -2.12 9.98 41.09
N ASP A 798 -2.55 10.12 39.84
CA ASP A 798 -3.08 9.08 38.98
C ASP A 798 -2.08 8.76 37.85
N PRO A 799 -1.57 7.52 37.76
CA PRO A 799 -0.62 7.12 36.71
C PRO A 799 -1.20 7.17 35.28
N GLU A 800 -2.52 7.26 35.12
CA GLU A 800 -3.21 7.43 33.84
C GLU A 800 -3.50 8.91 33.51
N SER A 801 -3.02 9.84 34.34
CA SER A 801 -3.09 11.28 34.10
C SER A 801 -1.68 11.88 34.08
N PRO A 802 -1.37 12.84 33.20
CA PRO A 802 -0.05 13.45 33.14
C PRO A 802 0.22 14.31 34.38
N GLY A 803 1.48 14.40 34.81
CA GLY A 803 1.91 15.48 35.70
C GLY A 803 1.89 16.82 34.97
N THR A 804 2.14 17.92 35.68
CA THR A 804 2.14 19.26 35.10
C THR A 804 3.47 19.96 35.38
N TYR A 805 4.07 20.51 34.33
CA TYR A 805 5.20 21.42 34.42
C TYR A 805 4.70 22.86 34.48
N TYR A 806 5.26 23.64 35.39
CA TYR A 806 5.06 25.09 35.49
C TYR A 806 6.38 25.81 35.23
N VAL A 807 6.33 26.84 34.39
CA VAL A 807 7.51 27.59 33.96
C VAL A 807 7.38 29.07 34.36
N ASP A 808 8.43 29.58 34.98
CA ASP A 808 8.72 31.00 35.16
C ASP A 808 9.49 31.51 33.93
N VAL A 809 8.80 32.25 33.05
CA VAL A 809 9.31 32.56 31.73
C VAL A 809 10.24 33.76 31.76
N ASP A 810 10.00 34.74 32.63
CA ASP A 810 10.84 35.94 32.74
C ASP A 810 11.79 35.95 33.95
N ALA A 811 11.80 34.86 34.73
CA ALA A 811 12.62 34.65 35.92
C ALA A 811 12.32 35.66 37.04
N ASP A 812 11.07 36.12 37.16
CA ASP A 812 10.63 37.03 38.22
C ASP A 812 10.18 36.34 39.51
N GLY A 813 10.15 35.00 39.51
CA GLY A 813 9.71 34.15 40.60
C GLY A 813 8.23 33.75 40.54
N SER A 814 7.51 34.14 39.49
CA SER A 814 6.11 33.77 39.24
C SER A 814 5.97 32.78 38.08
N GLN A 815 4.95 31.91 38.14
CA GLN A 815 4.70 30.91 37.10
C GLN A 815 3.84 31.54 35.99
N ASP A 816 4.38 31.64 34.78
CA ASP A 816 3.72 32.30 33.64
C ASP A 816 3.03 31.32 32.69
N MET A 817 3.51 30.07 32.61
CA MET A 817 2.91 29.04 31.78
C MET A 817 2.92 27.67 32.47
N ALA A 818 2.02 26.81 32.02
CA ALA A 818 1.99 25.40 32.42
C ALA A 818 1.72 24.50 31.21
N PHE A 819 2.27 23.28 31.24
CA PHE A 819 1.99 22.26 30.23
C PHE A 819 2.08 20.85 30.83
N ASP A 820 1.35 19.92 30.23
CA ASP A 820 1.30 18.53 30.68
C ASP A 820 2.61 17.80 30.39
N ASP A 821 3.00 16.90 31.29
CA ASP A 821 4.12 15.98 31.13
C ASP A 821 3.92 15.11 29.88
N PRO A 822 4.75 15.28 28.84
CA PRO A 822 4.58 14.58 27.57
C PRO A 822 5.14 13.15 27.60
N ASN A 823 5.68 12.70 28.73
CA ASN A 823 6.17 11.34 28.90
C ASN A 823 5.10 10.30 28.57
N PHE A 824 5.52 9.19 27.97
CA PHE A 824 4.58 8.11 27.68
C PHE A 824 5.23 6.73 27.76
N SER A 825 4.43 5.74 28.10
CA SER A 825 4.76 4.33 28.02
C SER A 825 3.53 3.57 27.54
N VAL A 826 3.67 2.96 26.36
CA VAL A 826 2.65 2.20 25.66
C VAL A 826 3.09 0.75 25.63
N ARG A 827 2.21 -0.15 26.06
CA ARG A 827 2.35 -1.59 25.84
C ARG A 827 1.07 -2.14 25.25
N GLU A 828 1.22 -2.95 24.21
CA GLU A 828 0.10 -3.52 23.49
C GLU A 828 0.40 -4.95 23.06
N PHE A 829 -0.60 -5.81 23.12
CA PHE A 829 -0.59 -7.14 22.55
C PHE A 829 -1.79 -7.30 21.64
N ARG A 830 -1.55 -7.40 20.33
CA ARG A 830 -2.56 -7.72 19.32
C ARG A 830 -2.36 -9.14 18.85
N SER A 831 -3.44 -9.92 18.75
CA SER A 831 -3.41 -11.24 18.13
C SER A 831 -4.70 -11.53 17.38
N THR A 832 -4.57 -12.22 16.25
CA THR A 832 -5.70 -12.70 15.45
C THR A 832 -5.43 -14.13 15.02
N LEU A 833 -6.32 -15.05 15.39
CA LEU A 833 -6.36 -16.42 14.92
C LEU A 833 -7.50 -16.56 13.90
N VAL A 834 -7.19 -17.10 12.72
CA VAL A 834 -8.16 -17.32 11.64
C VAL A 834 -8.13 -18.78 11.23
N PHE A 835 -9.26 -19.45 11.36
CA PHE A 835 -9.54 -20.69 10.63
C PHE A 835 -10.36 -20.33 9.38
N ARG A 836 -9.91 -20.82 8.22
CA ARG A 836 -10.63 -20.67 6.95
C ARG A 836 -10.91 -22.04 6.35
N TRP A 837 -12.14 -22.23 5.88
CA TRP A 837 -12.54 -23.37 5.06
C TRP A 837 -13.33 -22.91 3.84
N GLU A 838 -12.81 -23.18 2.64
CA GLU A 838 -13.57 -23.11 1.39
C GLU A 838 -14.26 -24.47 1.17
N TYR A 839 -15.57 -24.51 1.43
CA TYR A 839 -16.32 -25.76 1.45
C TYR A 839 -16.92 -26.13 0.09
N VAL A 840 -17.03 -25.14 -0.79
CA VAL A 840 -17.33 -25.24 -2.22
C VAL A 840 -16.59 -24.09 -2.90
N SER A 841 -16.14 -24.23 -4.15
CA SER A 841 -15.45 -23.15 -4.89
C SER A 841 -16.18 -21.80 -4.77
N GLY A 842 -15.49 -20.79 -4.24
CA GLY A 842 -16.04 -19.45 -4.00
C GLY A 842 -16.82 -19.26 -2.68
N SER A 843 -17.14 -20.35 -1.96
CA SER A 843 -17.93 -20.34 -0.72
C SER A 843 -17.07 -20.70 0.49
N THR A 844 -17.07 -19.86 1.51
CA THR A 844 -16.12 -19.88 2.63
C THR A 844 -16.80 -19.74 3.99
N LEU A 845 -16.24 -20.45 4.95
CA LEU A 845 -16.52 -20.35 6.38
C LEU A 845 -15.25 -19.85 7.09
N PHE A 846 -15.41 -18.85 7.94
CA PHE A 846 -14.34 -18.34 8.80
C PHE A 846 -14.74 -18.46 10.28
N PHE A 847 -13.77 -18.88 11.09
CA PHE A 847 -13.78 -18.64 12.53
C PHE A 847 -12.61 -17.73 12.85
N VAL A 848 -12.89 -16.58 13.45
CA VAL A 848 -11.90 -15.58 13.81
C VAL A 848 -11.95 -15.32 15.30
N TRP A 849 -10.80 -15.37 15.94
CA TRP A 849 -10.61 -14.88 17.31
C TRP A 849 -9.57 -13.77 17.28
N SER A 850 -9.96 -12.58 17.70
CA SER A 850 -9.07 -11.44 17.86
C SER A 850 -8.96 -11.06 19.33
N MET A 851 -7.75 -10.79 19.79
CA MET A 851 -7.49 -10.30 21.13
C MET A 851 -6.69 -9.01 21.06
N ASN A 852 -7.11 -8.01 21.83
CA ASN A 852 -6.35 -6.79 22.06
C ASN A 852 -6.21 -6.56 23.57
N ARG A 853 -4.98 -6.33 24.01
CA ARG A 853 -4.65 -5.83 25.34
C ARG A 853 -3.76 -4.62 25.17
N SER A 854 -4.10 -3.51 25.80
CA SER A 854 -3.26 -2.33 25.79
C SER A 854 -3.24 -1.68 27.17
N ALA A 855 -2.16 -0.98 27.46
CA ALA A 855 -2.07 -0.06 28.58
C ALA A 855 -1.21 1.14 28.19
N PHE A 856 -1.54 2.28 28.74
CA PHE A 856 -0.85 3.55 28.58
C PHE A 856 -0.59 4.14 29.97
N ASN A 857 0.54 4.79 30.17
CA ASN A 857 0.81 5.65 31.32
C ASN A 857 1.84 6.71 30.95
N PHE A 858 2.05 7.68 31.84
CA PHE A 858 2.95 8.81 31.64
C PHE A 858 4.35 8.62 32.26
N SER A 859 4.80 7.36 32.48
CA SER A 859 6.05 7.15 33.23
C SER A 859 7.33 7.43 32.44
N GLY A 860 7.28 7.37 31.11
CA GLY A 860 8.45 7.45 30.22
C GLY A 860 9.44 6.27 30.35
N LYS A 861 9.19 5.32 31.26
CA LYS A 861 10.13 4.24 31.57
C LYS A 861 10.03 3.11 30.56
N PHE A 862 11.17 2.75 30.00
CA PHE A 862 11.30 1.60 29.11
C PHE A 862 11.78 0.35 29.87
N ASP A 863 10.86 -0.54 30.25
CA ASP A 863 11.18 -1.85 30.83
C ASP A 863 10.52 -2.98 30.01
N PRO A 864 11.14 -3.37 28.88
CA PRO A 864 10.50 -4.28 27.94
C PRO A 864 10.29 -5.69 28.50
N VAL A 865 11.03 -6.10 29.54
CA VAL A 865 10.88 -7.43 30.14
C VAL A 865 9.66 -7.45 31.04
N ASP A 866 9.57 -6.49 31.97
CA ASP A 866 8.43 -6.41 32.90
C ASP A 866 7.14 -6.03 32.16
N ASP A 867 7.21 -5.13 31.18
CA ASP A 867 6.06 -4.78 30.35
C ASP A 867 5.56 -5.99 29.55
N MET A 868 6.45 -6.81 28.99
CA MET A 868 6.08 -8.04 28.28
C MET A 868 5.43 -9.07 29.20
N VAL A 869 5.89 -9.19 30.45
CA VAL A 869 5.27 -10.06 31.45
C VAL A 869 3.88 -9.52 31.81
N SER A 870 3.75 -8.20 31.99
CA SER A 870 2.47 -7.55 32.34
C SER A 870 1.39 -7.73 31.28
N LEU A 871 1.75 -7.80 29.98
CA LEU A 871 0.81 -8.07 28.88
C LEU A 871 0.01 -9.38 29.08
N ARG A 872 0.55 -10.34 29.85
CA ARG A 872 -0.14 -11.60 30.16
C ARG A 872 -1.31 -11.43 31.13
N THR A 873 -1.23 -10.43 32.01
CA THR A 873 -2.23 -10.18 33.06
C THR A 873 -3.12 -8.98 32.77
N LEU A 874 -2.79 -8.14 31.77
CA LEU A 874 -3.65 -7.01 31.40
C LEU A 874 -5.05 -7.49 30.99
N PRO A 875 -6.11 -6.80 31.46
CA PRO A 875 -7.44 -7.00 30.92
C PRO A 875 -7.43 -6.64 29.44
N GLY A 876 -8.21 -7.36 28.64
CA GLY A 876 -8.23 -7.18 27.19
C GLY A 876 -9.58 -7.49 26.59
N SER A 877 -9.79 -6.98 25.39
CA SER A 877 -10.95 -7.30 24.59
C SER A 877 -10.69 -8.59 23.80
N ASN A 878 -11.70 -9.46 23.75
CA ASN A 878 -11.72 -10.65 22.93
C ASN A 878 -12.91 -10.56 21.98
N ILE A 879 -12.68 -10.74 20.69
CA ILE A 879 -13.71 -10.73 19.68
C ILE A 879 -13.72 -12.10 19.03
N PHE A 880 -14.83 -12.82 19.16
CA PHE A 880 -15.09 -14.06 18.47
C PHE A 880 -16.05 -13.78 17.32
N SER A 881 -15.70 -14.21 16.12
CA SER A 881 -16.51 -14.00 14.93
C SER A 881 -16.63 -15.27 14.10
N ILE A 882 -17.84 -15.54 13.62
CA ILE A 882 -18.14 -16.58 12.64
C ILE A 882 -18.71 -15.88 11.42
N LYS A 883 -18.12 -16.16 10.26
CA LYS A 883 -18.62 -15.65 8.98
C LYS A 883 -18.84 -16.79 8.01
N LEU A 884 -19.99 -16.80 7.36
CA LEU A 884 -20.34 -17.72 6.28
C LEU A 884 -20.74 -16.92 5.04
N ASN A 885 -20.20 -17.28 3.88
CA ASN A 885 -20.71 -16.83 2.59
C ASN A 885 -20.99 -18.01 1.67
N TYR A 886 -21.86 -17.81 0.68
CA TYR A 886 -22.22 -18.82 -0.30
C TYR A 886 -22.21 -18.18 -1.70
N TYR A 887 -21.36 -18.70 -2.59
CA TYR A 887 -21.21 -18.17 -3.94
C TYR A 887 -22.29 -18.73 -4.88
N LEU A 888 -22.99 -17.84 -5.57
CA LEU A 888 -24.02 -18.15 -6.55
C LEU A 888 -23.58 -17.62 -7.92
N ASN A 889 -23.60 -18.49 -8.94
CA ASN A 889 -23.37 -18.14 -10.34
C ASN A 889 -24.48 -18.81 -11.19
N PRO A 890 -25.68 -18.18 -11.28
CA PRO A 890 -26.89 -18.75 -11.89
C PRO A 890 -26.92 -18.73 -13.41
#